data_AF-H3NTU6-F1
#
_entry.id   AF-H3NTU6-F1
#
_cell.length_a   1.000
_cell.length_b   1.000
_cell.length_c   1.000
_cell.angle_alpha   90.00
_cell.angle_beta   90.00
_cell.angle_gamma   90.00
#
_symmetry.space_group_name_H-M   'P 1'
#
loop_
_entity.id
_entity.type
_entity.pdbx_description
1 polymer ?
#
loop_
_entity_poly.entity_id
_entity_poly.type
_entity_poly.pdbx_seq_one_letter_code
_entity_poly.pdbx_strand_id
1 'polypeptide(L)'
;MKTTKIFNSISRVGMVSLFFSVSALAQPHWSDVDRASVDTIVSQSKYASSSEGLRVVDLDLAGMKSLVSGAQAKASTGTTLTLPAPNGDVMQFFIEPSGVLPEALRKKYPSVTAFKGYAIADPSITLRFELTDNGFSAQVLEPGNRWMIDPLTGGQKGLSVVYYTKDTKRSSDSNFCEFEGGVLNPDSQADFEKKLFAAKHGNAAKSSGSQLRTYRLAVAATGEYGVFHGGQKSTILSAVTTTINRVTGILEKEMALSLELVPDNDKILFTSVATSPFTGNNNASTLIDESQEQIDLLIGSENYDIGHTFSTGAGGLASLGSVCNPIRKAQGVTGSSQPRGEYFDVDFVAHEIGHQLGANHTFNGANGGCAGSTRWYLSAYEPGSGSTIQAYPSLCGVDDLQNAVDPIYHSESFEEIRTYVAEGLGSSCGVVTDTGNTAPVVDAGADYVVPKGTPLIVTGSASDAEQSELTYLWEQRDLGSQAALSATDDGEIPLFRVLTPTSSATRYLPALPSVLSGNYSDSEKIPQVARDMNLRLTARDGVGGVDSDDIVVTVSGSAGPFSLVSPNGGETVGESKTIRWDVSQTDQAPINASQVEIFLSTNGGVSFDTSLGVTDNDGLASVSFPAGIQSSSARIMIRAKDNIFYDVSDANFTLDSDKPVPPAPTETSLTPVNGGVSIAFTPGVDNGVPVTSYEVSCRTEDIVDEYNFSIAPAVAIPDQGTIDSVLSVDVDLTIQEGGVKVPVDITHTYRGDIVLVLQSPTGTSVRLKSSLGSDAGTNVQGVFPDSLAAEDSLDTLEGESAAGDWKLTVTDFFELDTGTLNSWGLLLSSVTPGDVVTNQGVSSPIVLSGMQNDETYTCEITAFADSDPSETVAMGQVTPSAVNDVDSDEDGLTDDEEAELGTDPNDADSDDDGLADGNEVTLGTDPTSSDTDGDGFSDGEEIEEGTSPTDASDAPVAGTSILIFKAALDAVSAAETP
;
A
#
# COMPACT_ATOMS: atom_id res chain seq x y z
N MET A 1 -14.52 -69.53 -19.85
CA MET A 1 -13.59 -70.68 -19.72
C MET A 1 -13.34 -70.90 -18.25
N LYS A 2 -13.56 -72.12 -17.75
CA LYS A 2 -13.42 -72.52 -16.34
C LYS A 2 -11.96 -72.39 -15.88
N THR A 3 -11.72 -71.97 -14.64
CA THR A 3 -10.99 -72.80 -13.66
C THR A 3 -11.05 -72.25 -12.24
N THR A 4 -11.64 -73.06 -11.38
CA THR A 4 -11.59 -73.03 -9.92
C THR A 4 -10.29 -73.69 -9.44
N LYS A 5 -9.64 -73.18 -8.39
CA LYS A 5 -8.86 -74.00 -7.45
C LYS A 5 -9.07 -73.53 -6.02
N ILE A 6 -9.42 -74.51 -5.20
CA ILE A 6 -9.69 -74.51 -3.77
C ILE A 6 -8.37 -74.78 -3.04
N PHE A 7 -8.12 -74.12 -1.90
CA PHE A 7 -7.50 -74.76 -0.73
C PHE A 7 -8.10 -74.22 0.56
N ASN A 8 -8.32 -75.14 1.49
CA ASN A 8 -9.17 -75.08 2.67
C ASN A 8 -8.40 -74.67 3.94
N SER A 9 -9.14 -73.97 4.81
CA SER A 9 -9.12 -73.99 6.29
C SER A 9 -7.85 -73.60 7.07
N ILE A 10 -7.98 -72.60 7.93
CA ILE A 10 -8.09 -72.80 9.39
C ILE A 10 -9.00 -71.70 9.97
N SER A 11 -10.04 -72.12 10.67
CA SER A 11 -10.97 -71.27 11.41
C SER A 11 -10.32 -70.70 12.67
N ARG A 12 -10.46 -69.39 12.88
CA ARG A 12 -10.67 -68.85 14.23
C ARG A 12 -11.86 -67.90 14.20
N VAL A 13 -12.89 -68.31 14.94
CA VAL A 13 -14.09 -67.55 15.25
C VAL A 13 -13.68 -66.35 16.11
N GLY A 14 -13.92 -65.15 15.60
CA GLY A 14 -13.93 -63.89 16.34
C GLY A 14 -15.15 -63.13 15.88
N MET A 15 -16.19 -63.14 16.72
CA MET A 15 -17.47 -62.47 16.50
C MET A 15 -17.23 -60.95 16.45
N VAL A 16 -17.10 -60.38 15.25
CA VAL A 16 -17.17 -58.93 15.06
C VAL A 16 -18.65 -58.58 14.97
N SER A 17 -19.23 -58.21 16.12
CA SER A 17 -20.47 -57.45 16.15
C SER A 17 -20.18 -56.10 15.51
N LEU A 18 -20.59 -55.92 14.25
CA LEU A 18 -20.72 -54.58 13.67
C LEU A 18 -21.77 -53.82 14.49
N PHE A 19 -21.32 -53.00 15.44
CA PHE A 19 -22.09 -51.85 15.87
C PHE A 19 -22.11 -50.87 14.71
N PHE A 20 -23.17 -50.93 13.89
CA PHE A 20 -23.60 -49.73 13.17
C PHE A 20 -24.08 -48.75 14.24
N SER A 21 -23.19 -47.90 14.74
CA SER A 21 -23.57 -46.65 15.37
C SER A 21 -24.18 -45.78 14.26
N VAL A 22 -25.51 -45.85 14.15
CA VAL A 22 -26.28 -44.83 13.44
C VAL A 22 -26.00 -43.53 14.20
N SER A 23 -25.13 -42.68 13.65
CA SER A 23 -25.03 -41.30 14.09
C SER A 23 -26.40 -40.69 13.87
N ALA A 24 -27.16 -40.51 14.95
CA ALA A 24 -28.39 -39.76 14.90
C ALA A 24 -28.02 -38.35 14.44
N LEU A 25 -28.42 -37.98 13.22
CA LEU A 25 -28.40 -36.59 12.78
C LEU A 25 -29.20 -35.80 13.83
N ALA A 26 -28.52 -34.93 14.57
CA ALA A 26 -29.16 -34.03 15.51
C ALA A 26 -30.28 -33.27 14.77
N GLN A 27 -31.46 -33.18 15.36
CA GLN A 27 -32.53 -32.37 14.77
C GLN A 27 -32.05 -30.92 14.69
N PRO A 28 -32.22 -30.23 13.54
CA PRO A 28 -31.83 -28.83 13.46
C PRO A 28 -32.72 -28.02 14.42
N HIS A 29 -32.10 -27.31 15.36
CA HIS A 29 -32.78 -26.36 16.26
C HIS A 29 -33.18 -25.06 15.56
N TRP A 30 -32.90 -24.95 14.27
CA TRP A 30 -33.05 -23.76 13.46
C TRP A 30 -33.84 -24.08 12.20
N SER A 31 -34.73 -23.17 11.81
CA SER A 31 -35.40 -23.22 10.51
C SER A 31 -35.43 -21.85 9.87
N ASP A 32 -35.08 -21.77 8.58
CA ASP A 32 -35.12 -20.52 7.82
C ASP A 32 -36.54 -19.96 7.70
N VAL A 33 -36.64 -18.62 7.81
CA VAL A 33 -37.86 -17.88 7.52
C VAL A 33 -37.89 -17.52 6.03
N ASP A 34 -39.08 -17.60 5.41
CA ASP A 34 -39.27 -17.26 4.00
C ASP A 34 -38.83 -15.81 3.68
N ARG A 35 -38.10 -15.64 2.56
CA ARG A 35 -37.46 -14.37 2.18
C ARG A 35 -38.45 -13.21 2.04
N ALA A 36 -39.69 -13.45 1.59
CA ALA A 36 -40.69 -12.37 1.48
C ALA A 36 -41.13 -11.84 2.85
N SER A 37 -41.01 -12.67 3.89
CA SER A 37 -41.28 -12.28 5.28
C SER A 37 -40.08 -11.58 5.92
N VAL A 38 -38.84 -11.88 5.50
CA VAL A 38 -37.60 -11.28 6.02
C VAL A 38 -37.60 -9.76 5.88
N ASP A 39 -37.90 -9.21 4.69
CA ASP A 39 -37.88 -7.76 4.47
C ASP A 39 -38.87 -7.02 5.38
N THR A 40 -40.04 -7.63 5.59
CA THR A 40 -41.07 -7.10 6.50
C THR A 40 -40.63 -7.17 7.96
N ILE A 41 -39.95 -8.25 8.34
CA ILE A 41 -39.44 -8.46 9.69
C ILE A 41 -38.31 -7.46 10.00
N VAL A 42 -37.32 -7.37 9.12
CA VAL A 42 -36.15 -6.51 9.25
C VAL A 42 -36.55 -5.03 9.32
N SER A 43 -37.46 -4.59 8.45
CA SER A 43 -37.96 -3.19 8.43
C SER A 43 -38.71 -2.77 9.70
N GLN A 44 -39.19 -3.71 10.50
CA GLN A 44 -39.86 -3.45 11.79
C GLN A 44 -38.92 -3.64 13.00
N SER A 45 -37.63 -3.91 12.76
CA SER A 45 -36.63 -4.19 13.79
C SER A 45 -35.59 -3.07 13.89
N LYS A 46 -34.61 -3.21 14.80
CA LYS A 46 -33.46 -2.28 14.89
C LYS A 46 -32.57 -2.30 13.62
N TYR A 47 -32.74 -3.31 12.77
CA TYR A 47 -31.98 -3.50 11.53
C TYR A 47 -32.64 -2.87 10.31
N ALA A 48 -33.67 -2.03 10.47
CA ALA A 48 -34.41 -1.44 9.36
C ALA A 48 -33.53 -0.62 8.39
N SER A 49 -32.37 -0.12 8.84
CA SER A 49 -31.38 0.59 8.02
C SER A 49 -30.42 -0.33 7.25
N SER A 50 -30.47 -1.65 7.51
CA SER A 50 -29.61 -2.69 6.94
C SER A 50 -30.46 -3.62 6.09
N SER A 51 -30.48 -3.43 4.76
CA SER A 51 -31.42 -4.11 3.85
C SER A 51 -30.84 -5.31 3.09
N GLU A 52 -29.53 -5.55 3.17
CA GLU A 52 -28.84 -6.58 2.39
C GLU A 52 -28.05 -7.50 3.32
N GLY A 53 -27.91 -8.79 2.95
CA GLY A 53 -27.07 -9.75 3.68
C GLY A 53 -27.65 -10.38 4.96
N LEU A 54 -28.80 -9.91 5.46
CA LEU A 54 -29.40 -10.45 6.68
C LEU A 54 -30.18 -11.76 6.43
N ARG A 55 -29.91 -12.79 7.25
CA ARG A 55 -30.67 -14.05 7.30
C ARG A 55 -31.52 -14.08 8.57
N VAL A 56 -32.78 -14.51 8.49
CA VAL A 56 -33.66 -14.65 9.66
C VAL A 56 -34.03 -16.12 9.85
N VAL A 57 -33.86 -16.61 11.08
CA VAL A 57 -34.10 -17.99 11.46
C VAL A 57 -35.08 -18.05 12.64
N ASP A 58 -35.94 -19.07 12.64
CA ASP A 58 -36.75 -19.45 13.78
C ASP A 58 -35.98 -20.46 14.65
N LEU A 59 -36.01 -20.26 15.97
CA LEU A 59 -35.27 -21.06 16.94
C LEU A 59 -36.23 -21.96 17.72
N ASP A 60 -35.97 -23.28 17.68
CA ASP A 60 -36.52 -24.22 18.66
C ASP A 60 -35.89 -23.98 20.04
N LEU A 61 -36.41 -22.98 20.74
CA LEU A 61 -35.91 -22.56 22.04
C LEU A 61 -35.99 -23.67 23.08
N ALA A 62 -36.99 -24.55 23.00
CA ALA A 62 -37.15 -25.65 23.94
C ALA A 62 -36.08 -26.72 23.73
N GLY A 63 -35.84 -27.10 22.48
CA GLY A 63 -34.74 -28.00 22.11
C GLY A 63 -33.38 -27.43 22.48
N MET A 64 -33.14 -26.15 22.20
CA MET A 64 -31.88 -25.48 22.52
C MET A 64 -31.64 -25.40 24.04
N LYS A 65 -32.67 -25.07 24.84
CA LYS A 65 -32.58 -25.10 26.32
C LYS A 65 -32.22 -26.48 26.84
N SER A 66 -32.76 -27.55 26.24
CA SER A 66 -32.43 -28.93 26.59
C SER A 66 -30.97 -29.28 26.28
N LEU A 67 -30.48 -28.91 25.09
CA LEU A 67 -29.09 -29.11 24.67
C LEU A 67 -28.11 -28.40 25.61
N VAL A 68 -28.36 -27.11 25.86
CA VAL A 68 -27.53 -26.26 26.72
C VAL A 68 -27.50 -26.75 28.17
N SER A 69 -28.65 -27.15 28.72
CA SER A 69 -28.71 -27.74 30.07
C SER A 69 -27.93 -29.05 30.16
N GLY A 70 -27.98 -29.86 29.10
CA GLY A 70 -27.18 -31.08 28.98
C GLY A 70 -25.67 -30.79 28.93
N ALA A 71 -25.27 -29.78 28.16
CA ALA A 71 -23.87 -29.35 28.07
C ALA A 71 -23.33 -28.86 29.42
N GLN A 72 -24.12 -28.07 30.15
CA GLN A 72 -23.77 -27.58 31.48
C GLN A 72 -23.55 -28.72 32.50
N ALA A 73 -24.32 -29.81 32.39
CA ALA A 73 -24.19 -30.99 33.25
C ALA A 73 -23.02 -31.91 32.85
N LYS A 74 -22.53 -31.82 31.60
CA LYS A 74 -21.49 -32.68 31.01
C LYS A 74 -20.21 -31.91 30.69
N ALA A 75 -19.86 -30.91 31.49
CA ALA A 75 -18.73 -30.01 31.25
C ALA A 75 -17.39 -30.71 30.92
N SER A 76 -17.22 -32.00 31.26
CA SER A 76 -16.01 -32.78 31.02
C SER A 76 -16.02 -33.70 29.79
N THR A 77 -17.12 -33.81 29.02
CA THR A 77 -17.20 -34.72 27.85
C THR A 77 -17.59 -34.05 26.53
N GLY A 78 -17.74 -32.72 26.51
CA GLY A 78 -18.05 -31.95 25.30
C GLY A 78 -19.49 -32.12 24.79
N THR A 79 -20.07 -31.02 24.31
CA THR A 79 -21.34 -31.06 23.56
C THR A 79 -21.13 -30.42 22.20
N THR A 80 -21.78 -30.95 21.17
CA THR A 80 -21.76 -30.34 19.83
C THR A 80 -22.98 -29.44 19.65
N LEU A 81 -22.77 -28.23 19.13
CA LEU A 81 -23.80 -27.27 18.76
C LEU A 81 -23.72 -26.99 17.26
N THR A 82 -24.87 -26.92 16.59
CA THR A 82 -24.98 -26.50 15.19
C THR A 82 -25.54 -25.09 15.10
N LEU A 83 -24.88 -24.21 14.34
CA LEU A 83 -25.34 -22.84 14.08
C LEU A 83 -25.56 -22.57 12.59
N PRO A 84 -26.60 -21.82 12.22
CA PRO A 84 -26.77 -21.32 10.85
C PRO A 84 -25.78 -20.17 10.61
N ALA A 85 -24.99 -20.26 9.55
CA ALA A 85 -24.08 -19.20 9.12
C ALA A 85 -24.79 -18.19 8.19
N PRO A 86 -24.30 -16.94 8.06
CA PRO A 86 -24.94 -15.94 7.19
C PRO A 86 -25.02 -16.37 5.71
N ASN A 87 -24.03 -17.12 5.23
CA ASN A 87 -23.94 -17.59 3.84
C ASN A 87 -24.91 -18.72 3.47
N GLY A 88 -25.72 -19.22 4.41
CA GLY A 88 -26.66 -20.32 4.21
C GLY A 88 -26.17 -21.67 4.78
N ASP A 89 -24.88 -21.81 5.08
CA ASP A 89 -24.30 -23.03 5.60
C ASP A 89 -24.69 -23.30 7.06
N VAL A 90 -24.31 -24.48 7.54
CA VAL A 90 -24.43 -24.89 8.95
C VAL A 90 -23.06 -25.27 9.47
N MET A 91 -22.63 -24.62 10.54
CA MET A 91 -21.34 -24.88 11.20
C MET A 91 -21.53 -25.66 12.50
N GLN A 92 -20.58 -26.56 12.79
CA GLN A 92 -20.58 -27.39 14.00
C GLN A 92 -19.49 -26.93 14.96
N PHE A 93 -19.87 -26.75 16.22
CA PHE A 93 -19.01 -26.26 17.28
C PHE A 93 -18.94 -27.27 18.43
N PHE A 94 -17.75 -27.49 18.96
CA PHE A 94 -17.60 -28.01 20.31
C PHE A 94 -17.88 -26.88 21.30
N ILE A 95 -18.71 -27.12 22.32
CA ILE A 95 -19.11 -26.11 23.30
C ILE A 95 -18.88 -26.53 24.75
N GLU A 96 -18.54 -25.56 25.58
CA GLU A 96 -18.35 -25.71 27.02
C GLU A 96 -18.79 -24.43 27.78
N PRO A 97 -19.12 -24.52 29.08
CA PRO A 97 -19.48 -23.34 29.86
C PRO A 97 -18.38 -22.27 29.85
N SER A 98 -18.75 -21.01 29.65
CA SER A 98 -17.82 -19.88 29.72
C SER A 98 -17.39 -19.60 31.15
N GLY A 99 -16.14 -19.17 31.33
CA GLY A 99 -15.60 -18.71 32.62
C GLY A 99 -16.12 -17.35 33.07
N VAL A 100 -16.84 -16.62 32.22
CA VAL A 100 -17.29 -15.24 32.52
C VAL A 100 -18.31 -15.18 33.67
N LEU A 101 -19.19 -16.18 33.78
CA LEU A 101 -20.24 -16.20 34.79
C LEU A 101 -19.85 -17.11 35.96
N PRO A 102 -19.51 -16.56 37.14
CA PRO A 102 -19.10 -17.35 38.30
C PRO A 102 -20.23 -18.26 38.80
N GLU A 103 -19.86 -19.36 39.44
CA GLU A 103 -20.79 -20.37 39.94
C GLU A 103 -21.86 -19.81 40.89
N ALA A 104 -21.52 -18.79 41.69
CA ALA A 104 -22.46 -18.15 42.62
C ALA A 104 -23.62 -17.47 41.88
N LEU A 105 -23.33 -16.72 40.81
CA LEU A 105 -24.35 -16.06 40.00
C LEU A 105 -25.16 -17.08 39.19
N ARG A 106 -24.50 -18.10 38.65
CA ARG A 106 -25.17 -19.19 37.91
C ARG A 106 -26.21 -19.93 38.77
N LYS A 107 -25.92 -20.17 40.05
CA LYS A 107 -26.88 -20.77 41.00
C LYS A 107 -28.05 -19.84 41.32
N LYS A 108 -27.79 -18.54 41.41
CA LYS A 108 -28.80 -17.53 41.76
C LYS A 108 -29.71 -17.19 40.58
N TYR A 109 -29.17 -17.22 39.36
CA TYR A 109 -29.84 -16.87 38.11
C TYR A 109 -29.68 -18.00 37.07
N PRO A 110 -30.32 -19.16 37.26
CA PRO A 110 -30.12 -20.34 36.41
C PRO A 110 -30.63 -20.18 34.97
N SER A 111 -31.39 -19.12 34.67
CA SER A 111 -31.81 -18.79 33.30
C SER A 111 -30.77 -17.97 32.51
N VAL A 112 -29.70 -17.51 33.16
CA VAL A 112 -28.58 -16.83 32.51
C VAL A 112 -27.47 -17.86 32.30
N THR A 113 -27.16 -18.14 31.05
CA THR A 113 -26.13 -19.12 30.69
C THR A 113 -25.21 -18.54 29.62
N ALA A 114 -23.91 -18.81 29.75
CA ALA A 114 -22.87 -18.35 28.84
C ALA A 114 -21.92 -19.51 28.52
N PHE A 115 -21.52 -19.58 27.27
CA PHE A 115 -20.71 -20.67 26.72
C PHE A 115 -19.61 -20.10 25.82
N LYS A 116 -18.58 -20.92 25.66
CA LYS A 116 -17.54 -20.74 24.66
C LYS A 116 -17.37 -22.02 23.85
N GLY A 117 -16.71 -21.92 22.70
CA GLY A 117 -16.48 -23.05 21.83
C GLY A 117 -15.56 -22.73 20.67
N TYR A 118 -15.33 -23.74 19.85
CA TYR A 118 -14.57 -23.65 18.60
C TYR A 118 -15.18 -24.56 17.53
N ALA A 119 -14.99 -24.21 16.26
CA ALA A 119 -15.53 -25.02 15.18
C ALA A 119 -14.78 -26.35 15.09
N ILE A 120 -15.50 -27.44 14.86
CA ILE A 120 -14.91 -28.80 14.83
C ILE A 120 -13.98 -28.97 13.62
N ALA A 121 -14.33 -28.33 12.49
CA ALA A 121 -13.55 -28.41 11.27
C ALA A 121 -12.29 -27.53 11.32
N ASP A 122 -12.34 -26.43 12.07
CA ASP A 122 -11.26 -25.45 12.20
C ASP A 122 -11.30 -24.81 13.59
N PRO A 123 -10.45 -25.25 14.52
CA PRO A 123 -10.40 -24.72 15.88
C PRO A 123 -10.02 -23.24 15.99
N SER A 124 -9.46 -22.62 14.93
CA SER A 124 -9.17 -21.18 14.93
C SER A 124 -10.44 -20.31 14.91
N ILE A 125 -11.56 -20.90 14.49
CA ILE A 125 -12.88 -20.28 14.49
C ILE A 125 -13.51 -20.45 15.87
N THR A 126 -13.61 -19.35 16.62
CA THR A 126 -14.10 -19.37 18.01
C THR A 126 -15.54 -18.88 18.12
N LEU A 127 -16.26 -19.42 19.09
CA LEU A 127 -17.67 -19.14 19.38
C LEU A 127 -17.83 -18.64 20.81
N ARG A 128 -18.60 -17.56 20.99
CA ARG A 128 -19.19 -17.13 22.26
C ARG A 128 -20.69 -17.06 22.10
N PHE A 129 -21.43 -17.64 23.03
CA PHE A 129 -22.88 -17.54 23.00
C PHE A 129 -23.52 -17.58 24.37
N GLU A 130 -24.71 -16.98 24.44
CA GLU A 130 -25.57 -16.98 25.61
C GLU A 130 -26.97 -17.43 25.21
N LEU A 131 -27.56 -18.25 26.08
CA LEU A 131 -28.97 -18.59 25.99
C LEU A 131 -29.70 -17.97 27.17
N THR A 132 -30.68 -17.14 26.83
CA THR A 132 -31.41 -16.28 27.76
C THR A 132 -32.91 -16.47 27.55
N ASP A 133 -33.74 -15.88 28.42
CA ASP A 133 -35.19 -15.87 28.20
C ASP A 133 -35.64 -14.94 27.05
N ASN A 134 -34.72 -14.11 26.55
CA ASN A 134 -34.91 -13.25 25.38
C ASN A 134 -34.50 -13.93 24.07
N GLY A 135 -33.77 -15.05 24.13
CA GLY A 135 -33.37 -15.84 22.97
C GLY A 135 -31.90 -16.24 23.01
N PHE A 136 -31.39 -16.58 21.84
CA PHE A 136 -30.01 -17.01 21.62
C PHE A 136 -29.19 -15.89 21.00
N SER A 137 -28.11 -15.51 21.66
CA SER A 137 -27.13 -14.53 21.17
C SER A 137 -25.80 -15.23 20.97
N ALA A 138 -25.13 -15.01 19.83
CA ALA A 138 -23.81 -15.56 19.56
C ALA A 138 -22.92 -14.59 18.79
N GLN A 139 -21.62 -14.77 18.96
CA GLN A 139 -20.55 -14.17 18.18
C GLN A 139 -19.62 -15.29 17.72
N VAL A 140 -19.30 -15.29 16.43
CA VAL A 140 -18.28 -16.16 15.84
C VAL A 140 -17.17 -15.30 15.26
N LEU A 141 -15.93 -15.66 15.59
CA LEU A 141 -14.71 -15.03 15.10
C LEU A 141 -13.98 -16.00 14.18
N GLU A 142 -14.10 -15.78 12.87
CA GLU A 142 -13.40 -16.54 11.83
C GLU A 142 -12.29 -15.69 11.18
N PRO A 143 -11.29 -16.30 10.52
CA PRO A 143 -10.33 -15.55 9.73
C PRO A 143 -11.05 -14.65 8.71
N GLY A 144 -10.74 -13.35 8.70
CA GLY A 144 -11.32 -12.38 7.77
C GLY A 144 -12.78 -11.97 7.99
N ASN A 145 -13.56 -12.62 8.87
CA ASN A 145 -14.92 -12.18 9.17
C ASN A 145 -15.32 -12.33 10.64
N ARG A 146 -16.32 -11.53 11.00
CA ARG A 146 -17.08 -11.68 12.24
C ARG A 146 -18.56 -11.74 11.88
N TRP A 147 -19.25 -12.70 12.48
CA TRP A 147 -20.69 -12.81 12.32
C TRP A 147 -21.39 -13.13 13.63
N MET A 148 -22.67 -12.77 13.66
CA MET A 148 -23.46 -12.75 14.87
C MET A 148 -24.80 -13.42 14.66
N ILE A 149 -25.35 -13.92 15.76
CA ILE A 149 -26.75 -14.30 15.88
C ILE A 149 -27.33 -13.47 17.01
N ASP A 150 -28.39 -12.72 16.75
CA ASP A 150 -29.06 -11.92 17.78
C ASP A 150 -30.59 -12.15 17.76
N PRO A 151 -31.24 -12.24 18.91
CA PRO A 151 -32.68 -12.42 18.98
C PRO A 151 -33.42 -11.14 18.59
N LEU A 152 -34.50 -11.29 17.82
CA LEU A 152 -35.43 -10.21 17.53
C LEU A 152 -36.34 -9.93 18.74
N THR A 153 -36.69 -8.66 18.92
CA THR A 153 -37.48 -8.19 20.08
C THR A 153 -38.91 -7.81 19.69
N GLY A 154 -39.77 -7.53 20.67
CA GLY A 154 -41.13 -7.08 20.42
C GLY A 154 -42.05 -8.17 19.84
N GLY A 155 -42.82 -7.84 18.81
CA GLY A 155 -43.79 -8.74 18.18
C GLY A 155 -43.18 -9.93 17.41
N GLN A 156 -41.86 -9.98 17.28
CA GLN A 156 -41.10 -10.98 16.53
C GLN A 156 -40.35 -11.97 17.46
N LYS A 157 -40.72 -12.01 18.75
CA LYS A 157 -40.09 -12.86 19.76
C LYS A 157 -40.11 -14.33 19.33
N GLY A 158 -38.94 -14.98 19.30
CA GLY A 158 -38.74 -16.35 18.85
C GLY A 158 -37.86 -16.46 17.59
N LEU A 159 -37.76 -15.37 16.83
CA LEU A 159 -36.89 -15.27 15.67
C LEU A 159 -35.53 -14.68 16.06
N SER A 160 -34.49 -15.07 15.32
CA SER A 160 -33.14 -14.51 15.39
C SER A 160 -32.69 -14.03 14.02
N VAL A 161 -31.86 -12.99 14.00
CA VAL A 161 -31.14 -12.54 12.80
C VAL A 161 -29.71 -13.07 12.84
N VAL A 162 -29.20 -13.45 11.68
CA VAL A 162 -27.85 -13.97 11.42
C VAL A 162 -27.20 -13.07 10.37
N TYR A 163 -26.02 -12.53 10.66
CA TYR A 163 -25.40 -11.51 9.82
C TYR A 163 -23.89 -11.40 10.00
N TYR A 164 -23.18 -10.97 8.95
CA TYR A 164 -21.82 -10.44 9.09
C TYR A 164 -21.88 -9.00 9.62
N THR A 165 -20.99 -8.64 10.54
CA THR A 165 -21.00 -7.30 11.16
C THR A 165 -20.66 -6.19 10.18
N LYS A 166 -19.95 -6.49 9.09
CA LYS A 166 -19.67 -5.55 8.00
C LYS A 166 -20.92 -5.14 7.20
N ASP A 167 -21.97 -5.97 7.25
CA ASP A 167 -23.22 -5.74 6.51
C ASP A 167 -24.23 -4.90 7.33
N THR A 168 -23.95 -4.61 8.61
CA THR A 168 -24.81 -3.76 9.44
C THR A 168 -24.37 -2.30 9.41
N LYS A 169 -25.35 -1.41 9.63
CA LYS A 169 -25.13 0.03 9.75
C LYS A 169 -25.35 0.50 11.18
N ARG A 170 -24.46 1.38 11.63
CA ARG A 170 -24.59 2.06 12.91
C ARG A 170 -25.85 2.93 12.90
N SER A 171 -26.65 2.88 13.96
CA SER A 171 -27.74 3.85 14.12
C SER A 171 -27.16 5.24 14.28
N SER A 172 -27.81 6.26 13.71
CA SER A 172 -27.36 7.66 13.67
C SER A 172 -27.25 8.38 15.02
N ASP A 173 -27.11 7.65 16.13
CA ASP A 173 -26.98 8.22 17.47
C ASP A 173 -25.56 8.77 17.67
N SER A 174 -25.50 10.08 17.89
CA SER A 174 -24.31 10.92 17.94
C SER A 174 -23.52 10.83 19.27
N ASN A 175 -23.57 9.70 19.96
CA ASN A 175 -22.85 9.55 21.23
C ASN A 175 -21.38 9.24 20.91
N PHE A 176 -20.48 10.01 21.52
CA PHE A 176 -19.05 10.03 21.24
C PHE A 176 -18.26 9.41 22.40
N CYS A 177 -17.10 8.82 22.11
CA CYS A 177 -16.14 8.38 23.13
C CYS A 177 -15.26 9.57 23.52
N GLU A 178 -15.36 10.00 24.78
CA GLU A 178 -14.51 11.04 25.35
C GLU A 178 -13.29 10.38 25.99
N PHE A 179 -12.12 11.00 25.86
CA PHE A 179 -10.89 10.54 26.51
C PHE A 179 -10.48 11.52 27.60
N GLU A 180 -10.42 11.05 28.85
CA GLU A 180 -9.82 11.80 29.96
C GLU A 180 -8.38 11.33 30.10
N GLY A 181 -7.47 12.09 29.49
CA GLY A 181 -6.03 11.98 29.72
C GLY A 181 -5.69 12.34 31.17
N GLY A 182 -6.04 11.45 32.10
CA GLY A 182 -5.85 11.62 33.53
C GLY A 182 -4.41 11.34 33.94
N VAL A 183 -3.58 12.39 33.89
CA VAL A 183 -2.47 12.68 34.83
C VAL A 183 -1.66 11.46 35.27
N LEU A 184 -0.73 11.04 34.41
CA LEU A 184 0.61 10.81 34.95
C LEU A 184 1.16 12.21 35.22
N ASN A 185 1.59 12.48 36.45
CA ASN A 185 2.27 13.72 36.85
C ASN A 185 3.28 14.11 35.74
N PRO A 186 3.38 15.36 35.26
CA PRO A 186 4.25 15.70 34.11
C PRO A 186 5.69 15.20 34.24
N ASP A 187 6.24 15.19 35.46
CA ASP A 187 7.56 14.63 35.77
C ASP A 187 7.63 13.10 35.66
N SER A 188 6.50 12.40 35.84
CA SER A 188 6.33 10.96 35.61
C SER A 188 5.82 10.62 34.22
N GLN A 189 5.29 11.59 33.47
CA GLN A 189 4.84 11.41 32.11
C GLN A 189 6.06 11.35 31.19
N ALA A 190 7.03 12.25 31.33
CA ALA A 190 8.30 12.14 30.60
C ALA A 190 9.11 10.87 30.98
N ASP A 191 9.02 10.43 32.23
CA ASP A 191 9.72 9.23 32.74
C ASP A 191 8.97 7.93 32.40
N PHE A 192 7.63 7.96 32.31
CA PHE A 192 6.80 6.88 31.80
C PHE A 192 6.90 6.80 30.28
N GLU A 193 6.86 7.92 29.56
CA GLU A 193 7.13 8.00 28.11
C GLU A 193 8.54 7.50 27.81
N LYS A 194 9.57 7.88 28.59
CA LYS A 194 10.93 7.30 28.47
C LYS A 194 10.98 5.81 28.76
N LYS A 195 10.26 5.33 29.77
CA LYS A 195 10.24 3.90 30.13
C LYS A 195 9.38 3.07 29.19
N LEU A 196 8.32 3.64 28.63
CA LEU A 196 7.44 3.05 27.63
C LEU A 196 8.20 2.99 26.30
N PHE A 197 8.86 4.08 25.87
CA PHE A 197 9.80 4.05 24.73
C PHE A 197 10.95 3.06 24.94
N ALA A 198 11.52 2.97 26.15
CA ALA A 198 12.60 2.03 26.44
C ALA A 198 12.12 0.57 26.61
N ALA A 199 10.85 0.34 26.95
CA ALA A 199 10.23 -0.99 27.07
C ALA A 199 9.57 -1.48 25.78
N LYS A 200 9.22 -0.56 24.84
CA LYS A 200 8.60 -0.80 23.52
C LYS A 200 9.40 -1.72 22.57
N HIS A 201 10.57 -2.21 22.98
CA HIS A 201 11.45 -3.03 22.16
C HIS A 201 11.84 -4.38 22.80
N GLY A 202 11.17 -4.81 23.87
CA GLY A 202 11.38 -6.15 24.43
C GLY A 202 10.53 -7.21 23.71
N ASN A 203 11.12 -8.35 23.31
CA ASN A 203 10.39 -9.47 22.70
C ASN A 203 9.19 -9.97 23.53
N ALA A 204 9.20 -9.76 24.86
CA ALA A 204 8.10 -10.16 25.75
C ALA A 204 6.82 -9.33 25.55
N ALA A 205 6.91 -8.09 25.08
CA ALA A 205 5.76 -7.22 24.82
C ALA A 205 5.05 -7.59 23.51
N LYS A 206 5.76 -8.26 22.59
CA LYS A 206 5.27 -8.71 21.28
C LYS A 206 4.58 -10.08 21.31
N SER A 207 4.66 -10.79 22.44
CA SER A 207 4.23 -12.19 22.54
C SER A 207 3.19 -12.46 23.63
N SER A 208 2.27 -13.39 23.36
CA SER A 208 1.31 -13.96 24.33
C SER A 208 1.08 -15.46 24.07
N GLY A 209 0.33 -16.14 24.95
CA GLY A 209 -0.17 -17.50 24.70
C GLY A 209 0.13 -18.51 25.79
N SER A 210 1.33 -18.48 26.38
CA SER A 210 1.75 -19.48 27.39
C SER A 210 1.03 -19.40 28.74
N GLN A 211 0.49 -18.22 29.05
CA GLN A 211 -0.22 -17.95 30.29
C GLN A 211 -1.51 -17.18 30.01
N LEU A 212 -2.60 -17.67 30.57
CA LEU A 212 -3.88 -16.97 30.60
C LEU A 212 -3.98 -16.20 31.91
N ARG A 213 -4.29 -14.90 31.85
CA ARG A 213 -4.60 -14.09 33.04
C ARG A 213 -6.09 -13.79 33.12
N THR A 214 -6.73 -14.17 34.21
CA THR A 214 -8.13 -13.91 34.49
C THR A 214 -8.30 -12.81 35.52
N TYR A 215 -8.97 -11.71 35.16
CA TYR A 215 -9.31 -10.61 36.07
C TYR A 215 -10.75 -10.72 36.56
N ARG A 216 -10.96 -10.41 37.84
CA ARG A 216 -12.30 -10.27 38.44
C ARG A 216 -12.90 -8.92 38.04
N LEU A 217 -13.99 -8.93 37.30
CA LEU A 217 -14.68 -7.77 36.78
C LEU A 217 -15.96 -7.47 37.58
N ALA A 218 -16.07 -6.24 38.08
CA ALA A 218 -17.31 -5.71 38.63
C ALA A 218 -17.99 -4.80 37.60
N VAL A 219 -19.13 -5.22 37.05
CA VAL A 219 -19.92 -4.40 36.11
C VAL A 219 -21.14 -3.83 36.81
N ALA A 220 -21.16 -2.53 37.03
CA ALA A 220 -22.34 -1.83 37.51
C ALA A 220 -23.25 -1.44 36.34
N ALA A 221 -24.54 -1.29 36.61
CA ALA A 221 -25.52 -0.82 35.63
C ALA A 221 -26.40 0.27 36.23
N THR A 222 -26.49 1.44 35.58
CA THR A 222 -27.37 2.53 36.02
C THR A 222 -28.83 2.08 36.05
N GLY A 223 -29.66 2.81 36.81
CA GLY A 223 -31.09 2.53 36.86
C GLY A 223 -31.79 2.60 35.50
N GLU A 224 -31.33 3.50 34.62
CA GLU A 224 -31.79 3.66 33.24
C GLU A 224 -31.42 2.44 32.39
N TYR A 225 -30.18 1.97 32.46
CA TYR A 225 -29.74 0.73 31.80
C TYR A 225 -30.59 -0.44 32.28
N GLY A 226 -30.84 -0.49 33.59
CA GLY A 226 -31.69 -1.47 34.22
C GLY A 226 -33.10 -1.51 33.66
N VAL A 227 -33.72 -0.33 33.52
CA VAL A 227 -35.06 -0.16 32.95
C VAL A 227 -35.08 -0.56 31.47
N PHE A 228 -34.07 -0.16 30.69
CA PHE A 228 -33.96 -0.51 29.27
C PHE A 228 -33.97 -2.03 29.06
N HIS A 229 -33.22 -2.78 29.89
CA HIS A 229 -33.14 -4.24 29.82
C HIS A 229 -34.26 -4.95 30.60
N GLY A 230 -35.37 -4.27 30.92
CA GLY A 230 -36.59 -4.89 31.43
C GLY A 230 -36.79 -4.84 32.95
N GLY A 231 -35.94 -4.11 33.69
CA GLY A 231 -36.15 -3.78 35.10
C GLY A 231 -36.03 -4.96 36.07
N GLN A 232 -35.37 -6.04 35.68
CA GLN A 232 -35.14 -7.21 36.53
C GLN A 232 -33.66 -7.56 36.57
N LYS A 233 -33.13 -7.94 37.75
CA LYS A 233 -31.71 -8.30 37.88
C LYS A 233 -31.29 -9.42 36.92
N SER A 234 -32.14 -10.40 36.67
CA SER A 234 -31.85 -11.50 35.73
C SER A 234 -31.68 -11.02 34.29
N THR A 235 -32.52 -10.09 33.83
CA THR A 235 -32.44 -9.58 32.47
C THR A 235 -31.29 -8.60 32.28
N ILE A 236 -30.98 -7.80 33.31
CA ILE A 236 -29.80 -6.92 33.34
C ILE A 236 -28.52 -7.76 33.35
N LEU A 237 -28.43 -8.75 34.24
CA LEU A 237 -27.28 -9.66 34.31
C LEU A 237 -27.07 -10.40 32.99
N SER A 238 -28.17 -10.79 32.32
CA SER A 238 -28.11 -11.42 31.01
C SER A 238 -27.45 -10.51 29.96
N ALA A 239 -27.84 -9.24 29.90
CA ALA A 239 -27.26 -8.28 28.97
C ALA A 239 -25.77 -8.05 29.26
N VAL A 240 -25.42 -7.81 30.53
CA VAL A 240 -24.03 -7.69 31.00
C VAL A 240 -23.21 -8.92 30.62
N THR A 241 -23.74 -10.12 30.86
CA THR A 241 -23.03 -11.38 30.56
C THR A 241 -22.80 -11.54 29.06
N THR A 242 -23.77 -11.21 28.21
CA THR A 242 -23.60 -11.25 26.75
C THR A 242 -22.47 -10.32 26.29
N THR A 243 -22.49 -9.07 26.73
CA THR A 243 -21.43 -8.11 26.39
C THR A 243 -20.05 -8.60 26.85
N ILE A 244 -19.91 -9.00 28.11
CA ILE A 244 -18.61 -9.42 28.65
C ILE A 244 -18.12 -10.74 28.05
N ASN A 245 -19.01 -11.69 27.72
CA ASN A 245 -18.60 -12.93 27.08
C ASN A 245 -18.08 -12.72 25.65
N ARG A 246 -18.65 -11.75 24.92
CA ARG A 246 -18.15 -11.30 23.62
C ARG A 246 -16.76 -10.67 23.73
N VAL A 247 -16.60 -9.68 24.61
CA VAL A 247 -15.31 -9.01 24.84
C VAL A 247 -14.24 -9.99 25.32
N THR A 248 -14.59 -10.89 26.25
CA THR A 248 -13.68 -11.93 26.74
C THR A 248 -13.26 -12.89 25.64
N GLY A 249 -14.13 -13.18 24.67
CA GLY A 249 -13.77 -14.00 23.51
C GLY A 249 -12.69 -13.36 22.64
N ILE A 250 -12.72 -12.03 22.50
CA ILE A 250 -11.69 -11.26 21.78
C ILE A 250 -10.39 -11.28 22.58
N LEU A 251 -10.45 -10.92 23.88
CA LEU A 251 -9.28 -10.86 24.75
C LEU A 251 -8.56 -12.20 24.93
N GLU A 252 -9.31 -13.32 25.02
CA GLU A 252 -8.71 -14.66 25.11
C GLU A 252 -7.96 -15.01 23.82
N LYS A 253 -8.56 -14.68 22.65
CA LYS A 253 -7.99 -14.99 21.33
C LYS A 253 -6.80 -14.10 20.98
N GLU A 254 -6.88 -12.80 21.30
CA GLU A 254 -5.86 -11.82 20.90
C GLU A 254 -4.74 -11.64 21.92
N MET A 255 -4.94 -11.94 23.21
CA MET A 255 -3.99 -11.52 24.26
C MET A 255 -3.77 -12.53 25.38
N ALA A 256 -4.45 -13.68 25.35
CA ALA A 256 -4.55 -14.60 26.48
C ALA A 256 -5.00 -13.88 27.78
N LEU A 257 -6.01 -13.03 27.68
CA LEU A 257 -6.65 -12.36 28.81
C LEU A 257 -8.12 -12.79 28.93
N SER A 258 -8.58 -13.01 30.17
CA SER A 258 -9.96 -13.40 30.46
C SER A 258 -10.58 -12.48 31.52
N LEU A 259 -11.89 -12.26 31.42
CA LEU A 259 -12.66 -11.55 32.44
C LEU A 259 -13.67 -12.51 33.10
N GLU A 260 -13.80 -12.44 34.42
CA GLU A 260 -14.81 -13.19 35.19
C GLU A 260 -15.59 -12.21 36.05
N LEU A 261 -16.92 -12.21 35.96
CA LEU A 261 -17.75 -11.34 36.81
C LEU A 261 -17.56 -11.68 38.29
N VAL A 262 -17.61 -10.68 39.16
CA VAL A 262 -17.54 -10.94 40.61
C VAL A 262 -18.76 -11.74 41.11
N PRO A 263 -18.61 -12.65 42.09
CA PRO A 263 -19.71 -13.48 42.60
C PRO A 263 -20.96 -12.73 43.07
N ASP A 264 -20.79 -11.48 43.50
CA ASP A 264 -21.84 -10.61 44.04
C ASP A 264 -22.25 -9.49 43.07
N ASN A 265 -21.94 -9.59 41.77
CA ASN A 265 -22.17 -8.52 40.78
C ASN A 265 -23.63 -8.05 40.74
N ASP A 266 -24.59 -8.90 41.10
CA ASP A 266 -26.00 -8.53 41.12
C ASP A 266 -26.33 -7.39 42.12
N LYS A 267 -25.44 -7.10 43.09
CA LYS A 267 -25.61 -5.97 44.03
C LYS A 267 -25.51 -4.60 43.37
N ILE A 268 -24.78 -4.49 42.26
CA ILE A 268 -24.53 -3.25 41.52
C ILE A 268 -25.34 -3.17 40.22
N LEU A 269 -26.35 -4.04 40.07
CA LEU A 269 -27.32 -4.00 38.97
C LEU A 269 -28.62 -3.34 39.45
N PHE A 270 -28.79 -2.05 39.13
CA PHE A 270 -29.93 -1.27 39.60
C PHE A 270 -31.12 -1.41 38.65
N THR A 271 -32.29 -1.74 39.18
CA THR A 271 -33.51 -2.03 38.38
C THR A 271 -34.42 -0.83 38.15
N SER A 272 -34.12 0.31 38.78
CA SER A 272 -34.90 1.55 38.62
C SER A 272 -34.04 2.78 38.89
N VAL A 273 -34.37 3.88 38.21
CA VAL A 273 -33.73 5.19 38.39
C VAL A 273 -33.80 5.66 39.84
N ALA A 274 -34.95 5.46 40.51
CA ALA A 274 -35.16 5.93 41.88
C ALA A 274 -34.27 5.24 42.94
N THR A 275 -33.73 4.06 42.62
CA THR A 275 -32.87 3.26 43.51
C THR A 275 -31.41 3.25 43.06
N SER A 276 -31.11 3.85 41.91
CA SER A 276 -29.76 3.95 41.37
C SER A 276 -28.99 5.03 42.13
N PRO A 277 -27.76 4.75 42.62
CA PRO A 277 -26.91 5.78 43.21
C PRO A 277 -26.24 6.68 42.16
N PHE A 278 -26.26 6.28 40.89
CA PHE A 278 -25.65 7.02 39.79
C PHE A 278 -26.52 8.18 39.34
N THR A 279 -25.93 9.37 39.26
CA THR A 279 -26.55 10.58 38.71
C THR A 279 -25.98 10.95 37.33
N GLY A 280 -24.81 10.40 36.97
CA GLY A 280 -24.08 10.68 35.73
C GLY A 280 -24.55 9.95 34.48
N ASN A 281 -25.79 9.43 34.37
CA ASN A 281 -26.20 8.58 33.23
C ASN A 281 -25.90 9.19 31.84
N ASN A 282 -25.93 10.52 31.72
CA ASN A 282 -25.65 11.25 30.47
C ASN A 282 -24.38 12.12 30.54
N ASN A 283 -23.50 11.90 31.53
CA ASN A 283 -22.28 12.66 31.74
C ASN A 283 -21.15 11.71 32.17
N ALA A 284 -20.25 11.39 31.25
CA ALA A 284 -19.17 10.43 31.50
C ALA A 284 -18.24 10.86 32.63
N SER A 285 -17.85 12.15 32.67
CA SER A 285 -16.96 12.69 33.71
C SER A 285 -17.56 12.61 35.12
N THR A 286 -18.90 12.64 35.26
CA THR A 286 -19.56 12.39 36.55
C THR A 286 -19.66 10.90 36.84
N LEU A 287 -20.05 10.11 35.82
CA LEU A 287 -20.30 8.69 35.97
C LEU A 287 -19.03 7.91 36.31
N ILE A 288 -17.87 8.33 35.82
CA ILE A 288 -16.59 7.65 36.06
C ILE A 288 -16.16 7.71 37.53
N ASP A 289 -16.36 8.85 38.21
CA ASP A 289 -16.11 8.99 39.64
C ASP A 289 -17.14 8.22 40.47
N GLU A 290 -18.42 8.31 40.10
CA GLU A 290 -19.48 7.52 40.75
C GLU A 290 -19.24 6.02 40.58
N SER A 291 -18.72 5.57 39.43
CA SER A 291 -18.37 4.18 39.16
C SER A 291 -17.38 3.66 40.20
N GLN A 292 -16.29 4.40 40.44
CA GLN A 292 -15.32 4.05 41.46
C GLN A 292 -15.95 4.02 42.86
N GLU A 293 -16.63 5.08 43.26
CA GLU A 293 -17.22 5.20 44.60
C GLU A 293 -18.23 4.08 44.90
N GLN A 294 -19.17 3.83 43.97
CA GLN A 294 -20.28 2.92 44.21
C GLN A 294 -19.85 1.45 44.13
N ILE A 295 -18.92 1.11 43.23
CA ILE A 295 -18.39 -0.26 43.17
C ILE A 295 -17.57 -0.57 44.43
N ASP A 296 -16.71 0.35 44.88
CA ASP A 296 -15.97 0.19 46.14
C ASP A 296 -16.91 0.02 47.34
N LEU A 297 -17.97 0.83 47.43
CA LEU A 297 -18.92 0.80 48.53
C LEU A 297 -19.72 -0.52 48.60
N LEU A 298 -20.13 -1.05 47.46
CA LEU A 298 -21.10 -2.16 47.40
C LEU A 298 -20.47 -3.53 47.18
N ILE A 299 -19.32 -3.59 46.50
CA ILE A 299 -18.56 -4.83 46.24
C ILE A 299 -17.36 -4.94 47.19
N GLY A 300 -16.74 -3.82 47.56
CA GLY A 300 -15.47 -3.79 48.30
C GLY A 300 -14.27 -3.84 47.38
N SER A 301 -13.34 -2.89 47.54
CA SER A 301 -12.21 -2.71 46.62
C SER A 301 -11.34 -3.97 46.51
N GLU A 302 -11.19 -4.79 47.55
CA GLU A 302 -10.41 -6.03 47.50
C GLU A 302 -11.05 -7.15 46.65
N ASN A 303 -12.34 -7.04 46.34
CA ASN A 303 -13.14 -8.11 45.74
C ASN A 303 -13.19 -8.07 44.21
N TYR A 304 -12.59 -7.07 43.58
CA TYR A 304 -12.51 -6.94 42.13
C TYR A 304 -11.15 -6.39 41.68
N ASP A 305 -10.82 -6.63 40.42
CA ASP A 305 -9.55 -6.27 39.78
C ASP A 305 -9.75 -5.13 38.77
N ILE A 306 -10.90 -5.13 38.11
CA ILE A 306 -11.38 -4.12 37.17
C ILE A 306 -12.87 -3.85 37.45
N GLY A 307 -13.28 -2.59 37.41
CA GLY A 307 -14.67 -2.17 37.55
C GLY A 307 -15.09 -1.33 36.36
N HIS A 308 -16.34 -1.46 35.95
CA HIS A 308 -16.87 -0.77 34.79
C HIS A 308 -18.36 -0.48 34.97
N THR A 309 -18.87 0.66 34.49
CA THR A 309 -20.30 1.01 34.63
C THR A 309 -20.99 1.18 33.27
N PHE A 310 -22.11 0.49 33.09
CA PHE A 310 -22.97 0.61 31.91
C PHE A 310 -24.14 1.57 32.14
N SER A 311 -24.41 2.42 31.15
CA SER A 311 -25.50 3.40 31.18
C SER A 311 -26.26 3.46 29.84
N THR A 312 -27.35 4.25 29.77
CA THR A 312 -28.06 4.51 28.50
C THR A 312 -27.62 5.81 27.82
N GLY A 313 -26.53 6.42 28.27
CA GLY A 313 -26.04 7.72 27.79
C GLY A 313 -24.54 7.84 28.03
N ALA A 314 -24.01 9.05 28.21
CA ALA A 314 -22.61 9.33 28.55
C ALA A 314 -21.54 8.98 27.50
N GLY A 315 -21.78 8.09 26.54
CA GLY A 315 -20.74 7.66 25.61
C GLY A 315 -19.74 6.71 26.27
N GLY A 316 -18.47 6.77 25.88
CA GLY A 316 -17.37 6.01 26.48
C GLY A 316 -16.38 6.91 27.19
N LEU A 317 -15.85 6.48 28.35
CA LEU A 317 -14.73 7.11 29.03
C LEU A 317 -14.06 6.13 30.01
N ALA A 318 -12.73 6.07 30.00
CA ALA A 318 -11.96 5.25 30.94
C ALA A 318 -10.64 5.88 31.36
N SER A 319 -10.22 5.59 32.59
CA SER A 319 -8.86 5.88 33.06
C SER A 319 -7.84 4.93 32.45
N LEU A 320 -6.83 5.49 31.80
CA LEU A 320 -5.73 4.75 31.20
C LEU A 320 -4.94 3.93 32.23
N GLY A 321 -4.76 2.63 31.97
CA GLY A 321 -3.97 1.73 32.82
C GLY A 321 -4.47 1.75 34.26
N SER A 322 -5.75 1.43 34.46
CA SER A 322 -6.43 1.47 35.75
C SER A 322 -6.62 0.10 36.40
N VAL A 323 -6.56 -1.01 35.65
CA VAL A 323 -6.72 -2.36 36.21
C VAL A 323 -5.74 -2.61 37.37
N CYS A 324 -6.22 -3.22 38.46
CA CYS A 324 -5.49 -3.41 39.72
C CYS A 324 -5.13 -2.13 40.51
N ASN A 325 -5.34 -0.92 39.99
CA ASN A 325 -5.05 0.31 40.73
C ASN A 325 -6.13 0.57 41.80
N PRO A 326 -5.80 0.58 43.10
CA PRO A 326 -6.79 0.61 44.17
C PRO A 326 -7.66 1.89 44.23
N ILE A 327 -7.26 2.98 43.56
CA ILE A 327 -7.98 4.27 43.60
C ILE A 327 -8.79 4.52 42.33
N ARG A 328 -8.48 3.83 41.22
CA ARG A 328 -9.10 4.09 39.90
C ARG A 328 -9.50 2.87 39.09
N LYS A 329 -9.33 1.65 39.61
CA LYS A 329 -9.63 0.41 38.85
C LYS A 329 -11.09 0.24 38.45
N ALA A 330 -12.02 1.03 39.00
CA ALA A 330 -13.42 1.10 38.58
C ALA A 330 -13.75 2.33 37.73
N GLN A 331 -12.76 3.14 37.35
CA GLN A 331 -12.93 4.29 36.47
C GLN A 331 -12.94 3.86 34.99
N GLY A 332 -14.05 3.21 34.60
CA GLY A 332 -14.38 2.90 33.21
C GLY A 332 -15.90 2.92 33.04
N VAL A 333 -16.40 3.63 32.03
CA VAL A 333 -17.82 3.77 31.77
C VAL A 333 -18.13 3.64 30.30
N THR A 334 -19.27 3.04 29.99
CA THR A 334 -19.76 2.92 28.62
C THR A 334 -21.27 3.07 28.61
N GLY A 335 -21.80 3.82 27.67
CA GLY A 335 -23.23 3.95 27.50
C GLY A 335 -23.66 4.41 26.12
N SER A 336 -24.89 4.05 25.79
CA SER A 336 -25.52 4.29 24.50
C SER A 336 -27.02 4.33 24.69
N SER A 337 -27.73 5.09 23.86
CA SER A 337 -29.20 5.07 23.77
C SER A 337 -29.75 3.65 23.51
N GLN A 338 -28.94 2.79 22.87
CA GLN A 338 -29.25 1.40 22.57
C GLN A 338 -28.10 0.50 23.06
N PRO A 339 -27.95 0.26 24.37
CA PRO A 339 -26.78 -0.39 24.92
C PRO A 339 -26.86 -1.93 24.79
N ARG A 340 -26.74 -2.41 23.55
CA ARG A 340 -26.77 -3.81 23.11
C ARG A 340 -26.22 -3.98 21.69
N GLY A 341 -25.71 -5.16 21.38
CA GLY A 341 -25.25 -5.49 20.02
C GLY A 341 -23.81 -5.06 19.77
N GLU A 342 -23.33 -5.27 18.55
CA GLU A 342 -21.92 -5.14 18.17
C GLU A 342 -21.30 -3.79 18.50
N TYR A 343 -21.99 -2.69 18.17
CA TYR A 343 -21.48 -1.33 18.37
C TYR A 343 -21.33 -1.00 19.85
N PHE A 344 -22.24 -1.49 20.69
CA PHE A 344 -22.10 -1.30 22.13
C PHE A 344 -21.00 -2.20 22.69
N ASP A 345 -21.01 -3.48 22.31
CA ASP A 345 -20.17 -4.50 22.93
C ASP A 345 -18.69 -4.38 22.54
N VAL A 346 -18.39 -3.99 21.30
CA VAL A 346 -17.01 -3.94 20.78
C VAL A 346 -16.56 -2.50 20.62
N ASP A 347 -17.26 -1.69 19.81
CA ASP A 347 -16.80 -0.33 19.52
C ASP A 347 -16.68 0.54 20.77
N PHE A 348 -17.52 0.31 21.80
CA PHE A 348 -17.42 1.03 23.07
C PHE A 348 -16.85 0.15 24.19
N VAL A 349 -17.49 -0.96 24.58
CA VAL A 349 -17.05 -1.68 25.80
C VAL A 349 -15.64 -2.28 25.65
N ALA A 350 -15.29 -2.90 24.52
CA ALA A 350 -13.92 -3.41 24.31
C ALA A 350 -12.89 -2.29 24.18
N HIS A 351 -13.29 -1.15 23.61
CA HIS A 351 -12.48 0.07 23.51
C HIS A 351 -12.12 0.61 24.90
N GLU A 352 -13.12 0.87 25.75
CA GLU A 352 -12.90 1.42 27.09
C GLU A 352 -12.17 0.42 28.00
N ILE A 353 -12.44 -0.88 27.88
CA ILE A 353 -11.67 -1.90 28.60
C ILE A 353 -10.20 -1.90 28.12
N GLY A 354 -9.93 -1.64 26.84
CA GLY A 354 -8.56 -1.51 26.35
C GLY A 354 -7.82 -0.31 26.96
N HIS A 355 -8.49 0.84 27.16
CA HIS A 355 -7.93 1.94 27.94
C HIS A 355 -7.65 1.53 29.39
N GLN A 356 -8.59 0.85 30.06
CA GLN A 356 -8.36 0.36 31.42
C GLN A 356 -7.15 -0.59 31.49
N LEU A 357 -6.91 -1.37 30.44
CA LEU A 357 -5.76 -2.25 30.26
C LEU A 357 -4.47 -1.54 29.79
N GLY A 358 -4.54 -0.25 29.43
CA GLY A 358 -3.38 0.59 29.17
C GLY A 358 -3.13 1.03 27.73
N ALA A 359 -4.03 0.72 26.79
CA ALA A 359 -3.87 1.14 25.40
C ALA A 359 -4.31 2.58 25.14
N ASN A 360 -3.58 3.28 24.28
CA ASN A 360 -3.96 4.58 23.71
C ASN A 360 -4.65 4.42 22.35
N HIS A 361 -5.23 5.52 21.87
CA HIS A 361 -5.87 5.55 20.55
C HIS A 361 -4.90 5.37 19.40
N THR A 362 -5.33 4.70 18.33
CA THR A 362 -4.44 4.33 17.22
C THR A 362 -4.67 5.10 15.92
N PHE A 363 -5.70 5.94 15.84
CA PHE A 363 -6.10 6.62 14.62
C PHE A 363 -5.28 7.90 14.31
N ASN A 364 -5.16 8.22 13.03
CA ASN A 364 -4.52 9.41 12.46
C ASN A 364 -5.45 10.07 11.43
N GLY A 365 -6.53 10.68 11.94
CA GLY A 365 -7.51 11.44 11.15
C GLY A 365 -7.59 12.90 11.63
N ALA A 366 -8.12 13.79 10.79
CA ALA A 366 -8.26 15.22 11.06
C ALA A 366 -9.71 15.71 11.10
N ASN A 367 -10.67 14.89 10.68
CA ASN A 367 -12.08 15.27 10.54
C ASN A 367 -13.00 14.59 11.55
N GLY A 368 -14.22 15.13 11.70
CA GLY A 368 -15.26 14.57 12.58
C GLY A 368 -14.77 14.43 14.02
N GLY A 369 -14.99 13.26 14.62
CA GLY A 369 -14.54 12.88 15.95
C GLY A 369 -13.03 12.62 16.08
N CYS A 370 -12.30 12.54 14.96
CA CYS A 370 -10.84 12.52 14.97
C CYS A 370 -10.25 13.93 15.14
N ALA A 371 -11.05 14.98 14.94
CA ALA A 371 -10.60 16.36 15.16
C ALA A 371 -10.46 16.67 16.66
N GLY A 372 -9.45 17.49 17.01
CA GLY A 372 -9.23 17.95 18.39
C GLY A 372 -8.26 17.07 19.18
N SER A 373 -8.43 17.00 20.51
CA SER A 373 -7.45 16.42 21.44
C SER A 373 -7.64 14.92 21.72
N THR A 374 -8.42 14.21 20.91
CA THR A 374 -8.68 12.76 21.08
C THR A 374 -7.58 11.90 20.47
N ARG A 375 -6.84 12.41 19.48
CA ARG A 375 -5.70 11.73 18.89
C ARG A 375 -4.53 11.62 19.87
N TRP A 376 -3.89 10.45 19.94
CA TRP A 376 -2.63 10.26 20.66
C TRP A 376 -1.46 10.10 19.69
N TYR A 377 -0.60 11.12 19.61
CA TYR A 377 0.45 11.20 18.59
C TYR A 377 1.54 10.10 18.67
N LEU A 378 1.71 9.43 19.82
CA LEU A 378 2.70 8.36 19.99
C LEU A 378 2.18 6.96 19.64
N SER A 379 0.90 6.84 19.26
CA SER A 379 0.28 5.58 18.84
C SER A 379 -0.60 5.72 17.59
N ALA A 380 -0.64 6.90 16.96
CA ALA A 380 -1.48 7.21 15.79
C ALA A 380 -0.94 6.58 14.49
N TYR A 381 -0.95 5.24 14.41
CA TYR A 381 -0.44 4.45 13.29
C TYR A 381 -1.49 4.16 12.20
N GLU A 382 -2.78 4.31 12.47
CA GLU A 382 -3.84 3.95 11.52
C GLU A 382 -4.34 5.18 10.76
N PRO A 383 -4.37 5.20 9.42
CA PRO A 383 -4.86 6.36 8.67
C PRO A 383 -6.34 6.63 8.92
N GLY A 384 -6.74 7.91 8.84
CA GLY A 384 -8.13 8.35 8.99
C GLY A 384 -8.73 7.94 10.34
N SER A 385 -9.92 7.36 10.32
CA SER A 385 -10.60 6.86 11.52
C SER A 385 -9.93 5.65 12.16
N GLY A 386 -9.00 4.99 11.46
CA GLY A 386 -8.56 3.63 11.75
C GLY A 386 -9.69 2.59 11.69
N SER A 387 -9.34 1.34 11.97
CA SER A 387 -10.21 0.14 11.83
C SER A 387 -10.25 -0.74 13.09
N THR A 388 -9.21 -0.70 13.94
CA THR A 388 -9.09 -1.57 15.12
C THR A 388 -9.86 -1.06 16.35
N ILE A 389 -9.89 -1.87 17.43
CA ILE A 389 -10.65 -1.57 18.66
C ILE A 389 -10.29 -0.24 19.30
N GLN A 390 -9.02 0.19 19.25
CA GLN A 390 -8.57 1.47 19.83
C GLN A 390 -8.63 2.64 18.84
N ALA A 391 -9.14 2.41 17.63
CA ALA A 391 -9.40 3.44 16.65
C ALA A 391 -10.85 3.95 16.77
N TYR A 392 -11.22 4.88 15.90
CA TYR A 392 -12.51 5.59 15.88
C TYR A 392 -13.34 5.32 14.60
N PRO A 393 -13.46 4.07 14.11
CA PRO A 393 -14.22 3.81 12.88
C PRO A 393 -15.66 4.30 13.00
N SER A 394 -16.18 4.92 11.94
CA SER A 394 -17.50 5.55 11.84
C SER A 394 -17.72 6.83 12.66
N LEU A 395 -16.68 7.39 13.28
CA LEU A 395 -16.76 8.59 14.12
C LEU A 395 -16.07 9.81 13.51
N CYS A 396 -15.31 9.67 12.44
CA CYS A 396 -14.45 10.72 11.86
C CYS A 396 -14.98 11.31 10.55
N GLY A 397 -16.18 10.95 10.13
CA GLY A 397 -16.89 11.58 9.01
C GLY A 397 -16.24 11.23 7.66
N VAL A 398 -15.65 12.22 6.97
CA VAL A 398 -14.99 11.97 5.68
C VAL A 398 -13.72 11.11 5.82
N ASP A 399 -13.18 10.99 7.03
CA ASP A 399 -12.03 10.14 7.33
C ASP A 399 -12.43 8.69 7.72
N ASP A 400 -13.71 8.34 7.67
CA ASP A 400 -14.19 7.01 8.09
C ASP A 400 -13.78 5.90 7.11
N LEU A 401 -13.01 4.92 7.62
CA LEU A 401 -12.54 3.76 6.87
C LEU A 401 -13.55 2.61 6.78
N GLN A 402 -14.42 2.49 7.79
CA GLN A 402 -15.43 1.45 7.90
C GLN A 402 -16.52 1.80 8.90
N ASN A 403 -17.64 1.08 8.83
CA ASN A 403 -18.81 1.34 9.67
C ASN A 403 -18.71 0.75 11.08
N ALA A 404 -17.96 -0.34 11.28
CA ALA A 404 -17.90 -1.08 12.54
C ALA A 404 -16.45 -1.48 12.83
N VAL A 405 -16.06 -1.52 14.10
CA VAL A 405 -14.73 -1.96 14.54
C VAL A 405 -14.44 -3.41 14.11
N ASP A 406 -13.22 -3.65 13.62
CA ASP A 406 -12.68 -5.00 13.53
C ASP A 406 -12.28 -5.50 14.92
N PRO A 407 -12.65 -6.74 15.32
CA PRO A 407 -12.50 -7.24 16.67
C PRO A 407 -11.05 -7.65 17.00
N ILE A 408 -10.09 -6.78 16.68
CA ILE A 408 -8.66 -6.94 16.85
C ILE A 408 -8.09 -5.67 17.49
N TYR A 409 -6.97 -5.82 18.18
CA TYR A 409 -6.17 -4.69 18.61
C TYR A 409 -5.03 -4.48 17.61
N HIS A 410 -4.73 -3.23 17.27
CA HIS A 410 -3.51 -2.89 16.56
C HIS A 410 -2.29 -3.38 17.36
N SER A 411 -1.20 -3.74 16.67
CA SER A 411 0.01 -4.25 17.33
C SER A 411 0.60 -3.29 18.39
N GLU A 412 0.43 -1.98 18.24
CA GLU A 412 0.78 -1.01 19.30
C GLU A 412 -0.09 -1.19 20.56
N SER A 413 -1.42 -1.25 20.40
CA SER A 413 -2.32 -1.44 21.55
C SER A 413 -2.07 -2.79 22.23
N PHE A 414 -1.72 -3.82 21.44
CA PHE A 414 -1.26 -5.10 21.98
C PHE A 414 -0.01 -4.91 22.85
N GLU A 415 1.03 -4.25 22.36
CA GLU A 415 2.26 -4.02 23.13
C GLU A 415 2.02 -3.20 24.41
N GLU A 416 1.21 -2.15 24.34
CA GLU A 416 0.86 -1.32 25.50
C GLU A 416 0.12 -2.13 26.57
N ILE A 417 -0.89 -2.89 26.17
CA ILE A 417 -1.66 -3.76 27.07
C ILE A 417 -0.75 -4.84 27.66
N ARG A 418 0.03 -5.54 26.83
CA ARG A 418 0.93 -6.60 27.28
C ARG A 418 1.96 -6.09 28.28
N THR A 419 2.57 -4.94 28.00
CA THR A 419 3.50 -4.27 28.92
C THR A 419 2.81 -3.97 30.25
N TYR A 420 1.60 -3.41 30.22
CA TYR A 420 0.86 -3.07 31.44
C TYR A 420 0.46 -4.29 32.28
N VAL A 421 -0.03 -5.37 31.65
CA VAL A 421 -0.51 -6.57 32.35
C VAL A 421 0.62 -7.52 32.78
N ALA A 422 1.78 -7.47 32.11
CA ALA A 422 2.93 -8.30 32.44
C ALA A 422 3.89 -7.61 33.42
N GLU A 423 4.13 -6.30 33.24
CA GLU A 423 5.18 -5.56 33.95
C GLU A 423 4.64 -4.38 34.77
N GLY A 424 3.51 -3.80 34.35
CA GLY A 424 2.85 -2.67 35.01
C GLY A 424 2.00 -3.06 36.22
N LEU A 425 1.16 -2.12 36.69
CA LEU A 425 0.24 -2.36 37.80
C LEU A 425 -0.76 -3.48 37.51
N GLY A 426 -1.13 -3.69 36.24
CA GLY A 426 -2.00 -4.78 35.81
C GLY A 426 -1.46 -6.17 36.18
N SER A 427 -0.14 -6.31 36.36
CA SER A 427 0.48 -7.58 36.78
C SER A 427 0.19 -7.95 38.24
N SER A 428 -0.18 -6.98 39.08
CA SER A 428 -0.29 -7.13 40.54
C SER A 428 -1.55 -7.85 41.03
N CYS A 429 -2.53 -8.06 40.14
CA CYS A 429 -3.77 -8.78 40.42
C CYS A 429 -4.17 -9.70 39.25
N GLY A 430 -5.33 -10.35 39.36
CA GLY A 430 -5.74 -11.40 38.45
C GLY A 430 -5.04 -12.74 38.73
N VAL A 431 -5.67 -13.82 38.29
CA VAL A 431 -5.17 -15.18 38.44
C VAL A 431 -4.48 -15.61 37.15
N VAL A 432 -3.24 -16.07 37.24
CA VAL A 432 -2.48 -16.58 36.10
C VAL A 432 -2.52 -18.10 36.10
N THR A 433 -2.85 -18.70 34.96
CA THR A 433 -2.83 -20.14 34.74
C THR A 433 -2.06 -20.48 33.47
N ASP A 434 -1.26 -21.54 33.52
CA ASP A 434 -0.58 -22.05 32.33
C ASP A 434 -1.61 -22.61 31.35
N THR A 435 -1.51 -22.23 30.08
CA THR A 435 -2.40 -22.70 29.01
C THR A 435 -1.93 -24.03 28.42
N GLY A 436 -0.62 -24.32 28.54
CA GLY A 436 0.03 -25.42 27.82
C GLY A 436 0.26 -25.13 26.33
N ASN A 437 0.07 -23.88 25.91
CA ASN A 437 0.26 -23.40 24.55
C ASN A 437 1.57 -22.62 24.42
N THR A 438 2.16 -22.55 23.23
CA THR A 438 3.29 -21.65 22.93
C THR A 438 2.87 -20.52 22.01
N ALA A 439 3.71 -19.51 21.88
CA ALA A 439 3.48 -18.46 20.89
C ALA A 439 4.07 -18.91 19.55
N PRO A 440 3.47 -18.50 18.41
CA PRO A 440 4.06 -18.70 17.10
C PRO A 440 5.48 -18.12 17.03
N VAL A 441 6.33 -18.71 16.19
CA VAL A 441 7.61 -18.12 15.78
C VAL A 441 7.39 -17.45 14.42
N VAL A 442 7.63 -16.14 14.36
CA VAL A 442 7.35 -15.30 13.17
C VAL A 442 8.65 -14.84 12.51
N ASP A 443 8.64 -14.80 11.19
CA ASP A 443 9.73 -14.29 10.35
C ASP A 443 9.11 -13.38 9.28
N ALA A 444 9.32 -12.07 9.42
CA ALA A 444 8.80 -11.06 8.50
C ALA A 444 9.64 -10.95 7.21
N GLY A 445 10.83 -11.54 7.17
CA GLY A 445 11.74 -11.50 6.03
C GLY A 445 12.83 -10.43 6.17
N ALA A 446 13.37 -9.99 5.03
CA ALA A 446 14.44 -9.00 4.97
C ALA A 446 13.90 -7.57 4.85
N ASP A 447 14.76 -6.59 5.13
CA ASP A 447 14.53 -5.19 4.78
C ASP A 447 14.72 -4.99 3.26
N TYR A 448 13.99 -4.04 2.67
CA TYR A 448 14.01 -3.77 1.23
C TYR A 448 14.20 -2.29 0.91
N VAL A 449 14.87 -2.00 -0.21
CA VAL A 449 14.81 -0.68 -0.86
C VAL A 449 13.97 -0.81 -2.12
N VAL A 450 12.94 0.02 -2.26
CA VAL A 450 11.91 -0.08 -3.31
C VAL A 450 11.78 1.23 -4.09
N PRO A 451 11.31 1.20 -5.35
CA PRO A 451 11.02 2.42 -6.10
C PRO A 451 9.79 3.17 -5.56
N LYS A 452 9.77 4.50 -5.68
CA LYS A 452 8.56 5.30 -5.43
C LYS A 452 7.51 5.04 -6.51
N GLY A 453 6.25 5.38 -6.23
CA GLY A 453 5.16 5.28 -7.21
C GLY A 453 4.84 3.86 -7.65
N THR A 454 5.32 2.83 -6.95
CA THR A 454 5.20 1.43 -7.36
C THR A 454 4.48 0.59 -6.30
N PRO A 455 3.51 -0.27 -6.68
CA PRO A 455 2.87 -1.22 -5.77
C PRO A 455 3.85 -2.22 -5.13
N LEU A 456 3.55 -2.64 -3.90
CA LEU A 456 4.39 -3.56 -3.13
C LEU A 456 3.65 -4.84 -2.75
N ILE A 457 4.37 -5.96 -2.64
CA ILE A 457 3.87 -7.24 -2.15
C ILE A 457 4.80 -7.77 -1.05
N VAL A 458 4.32 -7.76 0.19
CA VAL A 458 5.07 -8.27 1.34
C VAL A 458 4.68 -9.72 1.63
N THR A 459 5.66 -10.56 1.97
CA THR A 459 5.45 -11.96 2.32
C THR A 459 6.39 -12.35 3.44
N GLY A 460 5.84 -12.92 4.51
CA GLY A 460 6.63 -13.53 5.57
C GLY A 460 6.17 -14.96 5.86
N SER A 461 6.53 -15.48 7.04
CA SER A 461 6.16 -16.82 7.46
C SER A 461 6.04 -16.92 8.98
N ALA A 462 5.36 -17.97 9.45
CA ALA A 462 5.35 -18.32 10.86
C ALA A 462 5.16 -19.82 11.04
N SER A 463 5.55 -20.33 12.20
CA SER A 463 5.31 -21.72 12.61
C SER A 463 4.91 -21.77 14.08
N ASP A 464 4.09 -22.74 14.45
CA ASP A 464 3.68 -22.98 15.83
C ASP A 464 3.82 -24.47 16.19
N ALA A 465 4.10 -24.76 17.46
CA ALA A 465 4.36 -26.13 17.90
C ALA A 465 3.08 -26.96 18.08
N GLU A 466 1.98 -26.29 18.44
CA GLU A 466 0.70 -26.92 18.76
C GLU A 466 -0.31 -26.82 17.62
N GLN A 467 -0.21 -25.77 16.79
CA GLN A 467 -1.19 -25.41 15.78
C GLN A 467 -0.62 -25.54 14.36
N SER A 468 -1.40 -26.14 13.46
CA SER A 468 -1.04 -26.27 12.04
C SER A 468 -1.55 -25.13 11.17
N GLU A 469 -2.58 -24.41 11.63
CA GLU A 469 -3.21 -23.30 10.91
C GLU A 469 -2.98 -22.01 11.70
N LEU A 470 -2.42 -21.00 11.04
CA LEU A 470 -2.15 -19.68 11.60
C LEU A 470 -2.84 -18.60 10.77
N THR A 471 -3.11 -17.46 11.39
CA THR A 471 -3.52 -16.25 10.67
C THR A 471 -2.48 -15.16 10.80
N TYR A 472 -2.41 -14.30 9.78
CA TYR A 472 -1.38 -13.32 9.57
C TYR A 472 -2.00 -11.95 9.32
N LEU A 473 -1.33 -10.92 9.83
CA LEU A 473 -1.67 -9.53 9.62
C LEU A 473 -0.40 -8.71 9.42
N TRP A 474 -0.35 -7.97 8.33
CA TRP A 474 0.67 -6.95 8.07
C TRP A 474 0.16 -5.58 8.47
N GLU A 475 0.94 -4.81 9.23
CA GLU A 475 0.60 -3.46 9.71
C GLU A 475 1.74 -2.48 9.39
N GLN A 476 1.40 -1.25 9.00
CA GLN A 476 2.38 -0.16 8.96
C GLN A 476 2.54 0.43 10.37
N ARG A 477 3.78 0.71 10.77
CA ARG A 477 4.18 1.18 12.10
C ARG A 477 4.96 2.48 12.04
N ASP A 478 4.50 3.39 11.20
CA ASP A 478 5.03 4.75 11.10
C ASP A 478 4.05 5.73 11.74
N LEU A 479 4.60 6.67 12.53
CA LEU A 479 3.84 7.80 13.06
C LEU A 479 4.03 8.99 12.11
N GLY A 480 3.04 9.88 12.07
CA GLY A 480 3.14 11.12 11.32
C GLY A 480 2.37 12.26 11.93
N SER A 481 2.29 13.37 11.20
CA SER A 481 1.42 14.49 11.54
C SER A 481 -0.05 14.06 11.52
N GLN A 482 -0.91 14.81 12.23
CA GLN A 482 -2.35 14.58 12.12
C GLN A 482 -2.82 15.00 10.71
N ALA A 483 -3.37 14.05 9.95
CA ALA A 483 -3.73 14.28 8.55
C ALA A 483 -5.18 13.84 8.27
N ALA A 484 -5.82 14.51 7.31
CA ALA A 484 -7.07 14.03 6.73
C ALA A 484 -6.81 12.75 5.93
N LEU A 485 -7.81 11.90 5.76
CA LEU A 485 -7.64 10.68 4.99
C LEU A 485 -7.22 10.96 3.54
N SER A 486 -7.71 12.05 2.95
CA SER A 486 -7.36 12.50 1.59
C SER A 486 -6.01 13.22 1.49
N ALA A 487 -5.25 13.36 2.57
CA ALA A 487 -3.94 14.00 2.52
C ALA A 487 -2.98 13.17 1.65
N THR A 488 -2.16 13.87 0.87
CA THR A 488 -1.10 13.27 0.07
C THR A 488 -0.01 12.67 0.96
N ASP A 489 0.76 11.74 0.43
CA ASP A 489 1.94 11.19 1.10
C ASP A 489 2.96 12.31 1.37
N ASP A 490 3.19 12.61 2.65
CA ASP A 490 4.15 13.61 3.14
C ASP A 490 5.43 12.95 3.67
N GLY A 491 5.67 11.67 3.36
CA GLY A 491 6.85 10.93 3.84
C GLY A 491 6.77 10.47 5.30
N GLU A 492 5.76 10.89 6.08
CA GLU A 492 5.62 10.53 7.49
C GLU A 492 4.25 9.91 7.83
N ILE A 493 3.14 10.38 7.24
CA ILE A 493 1.80 9.88 7.56
C ILE A 493 1.65 8.38 7.27
N PRO A 494 0.81 7.67 8.04
CA PRO A 494 0.43 6.30 7.70
C PRO A 494 -0.29 6.23 6.35
N LEU A 495 0.10 5.29 5.50
CA LEU A 495 -0.41 5.10 4.15
C LEU A 495 -1.38 3.93 4.03
N PHE A 496 -1.22 2.89 4.85
CA PHE A 496 -1.99 1.65 4.72
C PHE A 496 -2.89 1.42 5.92
N ARG A 497 -4.20 1.25 5.67
CA ARG A 497 -5.14 0.81 6.69
C ARG A 497 -4.77 -0.56 7.26
N VAL A 498 -5.22 -0.82 8.48
CA VAL A 498 -5.20 -2.15 9.07
C VAL A 498 -6.33 -3.00 8.49
N LEU A 499 -6.06 -4.28 8.26
CA LEU A 499 -7.03 -5.27 7.80
C LEU A 499 -7.23 -6.35 8.88
N THR A 500 -8.22 -7.22 8.69
CA THR A 500 -8.39 -8.39 9.56
C THR A 500 -7.39 -9.49 9.23
N PRO A 501 -6.94 -10.30 10.22
CA PRO A 501 -6.02 -11.40 9.97
C PRO A 501 -6.59 -12.43 8.99
N THR A 502 -5.75 -12.90 8.06
CA THR A 502 -6.10 -13.89 7.04
C THR A 502 -5.19 -15.12 7.12
N SER A 503 -5.51 -16.21 6.42
CA SER A 503 -4.63 -17.37 6.32
C SER A 503 -3.40 -17.16 5.43
N SER A 504 -3.30 -16.02 4.74
CA SER A 504 -2.19 -15.67 3.86
C SER A 504 -1.17 -14.81 4.58
N ALA A 505 0.10 -15.25 4.60
CA ALA A 505 1.22 -14.43 5.07
C ALA A 505 1.66 -13.37 4.03
N THR A 506 1.04 -13.35 2.85
CA THR A 506 1.28 -12.39 1.78
C THR A 506 0.20 -11.31 1.77
N ARG A 507 0.62 -10.04 1.68
CA ARG A 507 -0.27 -8.86 1.51
C ARG A 507 0.22 -7.98 0.36
N TYR A 508 -0.72 -7.55 -0.48
CA TYR A 508 -0.52 -6.51 -1.48
C TYR A 508 -0.77 -5.12 -0.88
N LEU A 509 0.07 -4.15 -1.23
CA LEU A 509 0.07 -2.78 -0.73
C LEU A 509 0.14 -1.81 -1.93
N PRO A 510 -0.97 -1.19 -2.35
CA PRO A 510 -2.35 -1.41 -1.88
C PRO A 510 -2.93 -2.75 -2.36
N ALA A 511 -4.16 -3.07 -1.95
CA ALA A 511 -4.83 -4.30 -2.37
C ALA A 511 -4.80 -4.50 -3.90
N LEU A 512 -4.46 -5.72 -4.36
CA LEU A 512 -4.34 -6.06 -5.78
C LEU A 512 -5.56 -5.64 -6.65
N PRO A 513 -6.82 -5.76 -6.20
CA PRO A 513 -7.96 -5.26 -6.97
C PRO A 513 -7.93 -3.74 -7.24
N SER A 514 -7.37 -2.93 -6.34
CA SER A 514 -7.19 -1.50 -6.56
C SER A 514 -6.16 -1.25 -7.65
N VAL A 515 -5.01 -1.95 -7.60
CA VAL A 515 -3.96 -1.88 -8.63
C VAL A 515 -4.52 -2.28 -10.00
N LEU A 516 -5.19 -3.43 -10.10
CA LEU A 516 -5.80 -3.94 -11.35
C LEU A 516 -6.84 -3.01 -11.98
N SER A 517 -7.43 -2.11 -11.19
CA SER A 517 -8.46 -1.19 -11.67
C SER A 517 -7.95 0.23 -11.91
N GLY A 518 -6.72 0.54 -11.47
CA GLY A 518 -6.18 1.90 -11.39
C GLY A 518 -6.91 2.83 -10.42
N ASN A 519 -7.90 2.33 -9.66
CA ASN A 519 -8.68 3.13 -8.71
C ASN A 519 -8.17 2.88 -7.29
N TYR A 520 -7.24 3.72 -6.87
CA TYR A 520 -6.66 3.70 -5.54
C TYR A 520 -7.61 4.35 -4.52
N SER A 521 -7.66 3.76 -3.32
CA SER A 521 -8.41 4.31 -2.20
C SER A 521 -7.49 5.16 -1.34
N ASP A 522 -7.97 6.29 -0.82
CA ASP A 522 -7.23 7.08 0.17
C ASP A 522 -6.88 6.30 1.45
N SER A 523 -7.53 5.15 1.67
CA SER A 523 -7.24 4.23 2.78
C SER A 523 -6.02 3.32 2.59
N GLU A 524 -5.52 3.20 1.36
CA GLU A 524 -4.27 2.49 1.04
C GLU A 524 -3.58 3.22 -0.13
N LYS A 525 -2.52 3.97 0.18
CA LYS A 525 -1.81 4.80 -0.80
C LYS A 525 -0.51 4.13 -1.27
N ILE A 526 -0.20 4.28 -2.55
CA ILE A 526 1.14 3.96 -3.06
C ILE A 526 2.10 5.03 -2.54
N PRO A 527 3.25 4.67 -1.95
CA PRO A 527 4.25 5.64 -1.52
C PRO A 527 4.75 6.47 -2.69
N GLN A 528 4.65 7.79 -2.61
CA GLN A 528 5.01 8.72 -3.70
C GLN A 528 6.36 9.39 -3.46
N VAL A 529 6.78 9.51 -2.21
CA VAL A 529 8.01 10.22 -1.83
C VAL A 529 8.98 9.29 -1.12
N ALA A 530 10.23 9.73 -1.02
CA ALA A 530 11.27 9.01 -0.30
C ALA A 530 10.91 8.93 1.19
N ARG A 531 10.96 7.73 1.76
CA ARG A 531 10.64 7.48 3.17
C ARG A 531 11.07 6.09 3.61
N ASP A 532 11.26 5.91 4.91
CA ASP A 532 11.27 4.59 5.51
C ASP A 532 9.84 4.24 5.97
N MET A 533 9.43 3.01 5.71
CA MET A 533 8.20 2.43 6.24
C MET A 533 8.52 1.23 7.11
N ASN A 534 8.13 1.29 8.37
CA ASN A 534 8.25 0.16 9.29
C ASN A 534 7.02 -0.73 9.12
N LEU A 535 7.20 -1.98 8.70
CA LEU A 535 6.10 -2.93 8.53
C LEU A 535 6.24 -4.08 9.53
N ARG A 536 5.13 -4.44 10.16
CA ARG A 536 5.06 -5.55 11.12
C ARG A 536 4.24 -6.70 10.55
N LEU A 537 4.78 -7.92 10.65
CA LEU A 537 4.02 -9.15 10.51
C LEU A 537 3.63 -9.68 11.88
N THR A 538 2.33 -9.82 12.14
CA THR A 538 1.80 -10.46 13.35
C THR A 538 1.16 -11.80 12.98
N ALA A 539 1.57 -12.89 13.63
CA ALA A 539 0.94 -14.21 13.47
C ALA A 539 0.14 -14.60 14.71
N ARG A 540 -0.98 -15.31 14.50
CA ARG A 540 -1.90 -15.76 15.56
C ARG A 540 -2.24 -17.24 15.37
N ASP A 541 -2.33 -17.95 16.48
CA ASP A 541 -2.62 -19.39 16.53
C ASP A 541 -4.11 -19.72 16.79
N GLY A 542 -4.92 -18.69 17.03
CA GLY A 542 -6.35 -18.78 17.31
C GLY A 542 -6.73 -19.17 18.74
N VAL A 543 -5.77 -19.49 19.61
CA VAL A 543 -5.97 -19.94 21.01
C VAL A 543 -5.19 -19.10 22.03
N GLY A 544 -4.79 -17.89 21.63
CA GLY A 544 -4.19 -16.86 22.48
C GLY A 544 -2.68 -16.68 22.28
N GLY A 545 -2.05 -17.53 21.47
CA GLY A 545 -0.68 -17.38 20.99
C GLY A 545 -0.60 -16.35 19.89
N VAL A 546 0.16 -15.29 20.17
CA VAL A 546 0.44 -14.20 19.24
C VAL A 546 1.92 -13.89 19.33
N ASP A 547 2.56 -13.66 18.20
CA ASP A 547 3.90 -13.07 18.15
C ASP A 547 4.05 -12.22 16.87
N SER A 548 5.09 -11.41 16.81
CA SER A 548 5.33 -10.53 15.66
C SER A 548 6.80 -10.27 15.37
N ASP A 549 7.08 -9.95 14.10
CA ASP A 549 8.39 -9.57 13.59
C ASP A 549 8.28 -8.36 12.65
N ASP A 550 9.36 -7.58 12.53
CA ASP A 550 9.37 -6.28 11.85
C ASP A 550 10.35 -6.29 10.66
N ILE A 551 10.02 -5.57 9.59
CA ILE A 551 10.94 -5.19 8.50
C ILE A 551 10.89 -3.69 8.26
N VAL A 552 11.94 -3.15 7.64
CA VAL A 552 11.98 -1.79 7.11
C VAL A 552 11.94 -1.84 5.58
N VAL A 553 11.03 -1.04 5.01
CA VAL A 553 10.93 -0.81 3.57
C VAL A 553 11.30 0.64 3.29
N THR A 554 12.47 0.86 2.68
CA THR A 554 12.94 2.19 2.28
C THR A 554 12.50 2.49 0.85
N VAL A 555 11.66 3.50 0.68
CA VAL A 555 11.25 4.04 -0.62
C VAL A 555 12.33 4.98 -1.14
N SER A 556 12.89 4.66 -2.30
CA SER A 556 13.91 5.48 -2.96
C SER A 556 13.29 6.71 -3.64
N GLY A 557 13.87 7.88 -3.39
CA GLY A 557 13.50 9.11 -4.11
C GLY A 557 14.00 9.19 -5.55
N SER A 558 15.03 8.38 -5.89
CA SER A 558 15.77 8.45 -7.17
C SER A 558 15.37 7.39 -8.20
N ALA A 559 14.42 6.50 -7.89
CA ALA A 559 14.03 5.41 -8.77
C ALA A 559 12.53 5.15 -8.70
N GLY A 560 11.95 4.71 -9.82
CA GLY A 560 10.50 4.52 -10.00
C GLY A 560 9.80 5.67 -10.75
N PRO A 561 8.55 5.44 -11.19
CA PRO A 561 7.75 4.24 -10.98
C PRO A 561 8.10 3.09 -11.92
N PHE A 562 8.33 1.89 -11.37
CA PHE A 562 8.49 0.68 -12.18
C PHE A 562 7.13 0.27 -12.77
N SER A 563 7.02 0.17 -14.10
CA SER A 563 5.72 0.03 -14.76
C SER A 563 5.73 -0.91 -15.97
N LEU A 564 4.68 -1.73 -16.12
CA LEU A 564 4.46 -2.60 -17.26
C LEU A 564 3.91 -1.81 -18.45
N VAL A 565 4.61 -1.89 -19.58
CA VAL A 565 4.27 -1.12 -20.79
C VAL A 565 3.48 -1.95 -21.80
N SER A 566 3.79 -3.24 -21.96
CA SER A 566 3.05 -4.12 -22.89
C SER A 566 3.25 -5.60 -22.55
N PRO A 567 2.24 -6.48 -22.72
CA PRO A 567 0.83 -6.18 -22.98
C PRO A 567 0.18 -5.42 -21.82
N ASN A 568 -0.54 -4.36 -22.16
CA ASN A 568 -1.13 -3.46 -21.17
C ASN A 568 -2.63 -3.16 -21.41
N GLY A 569 -3.23 -3.73 -22.46
CA GLY A 569 -4.67 -3.70 -22.67
C GLY A 569 -5.13 -3.68 -24.12
N GLY A 570 -6.19 -4.43 -24.41
CA GLY A 570 -6.87 -4.42 -25.70
C GLY A 570 -6.12 -5.13 -26.83
N GLU A 571 -4.88 -5.58 -26.61
CA GLU A 571 -4.12 -6.32 -27.61
C GLU A 571 -4.70 -7.71 -27.86
N THR A 572 -4.41 -8.26 -29.03
CA THR A 572 -4.56 -9.69 -29.30
C THR A 572 -3.18 -10.33 -29.36
N VAL A 573 -2.96 -11.32 -28.52
CA VAL A 573 -1.68 -11.99 -28.30
C VAL A 573 -1.79 -13.45 -28.74
N GLY A 574 -0.79 -13.92 -29.50
CA GLY A 574 -0.70 -15.29 -30.00
C GLY A 574 0.12 -16.22 -29.10
N GLU A 575 0.78 -17.21 -29.70
CA GLU A 575 1.61 -18.20 -29.00
C GLU A 575 2.85 -17.61 -28.28
N SER A 576 3.34 -16.45 -28.71
CA SER A 576 4.40 -15.71 -28.01
C SER A 576 4.24 -14.19 -28.12
N LYS A 577 4.93 -13.45 -27.24
CA LYS A 577 4.90 -11.98 -27.18
C LYS A 577 6.13 -11.43 -26.47
N THR A 578 6.63 -10.28 -26.91
CA THR A 578 7.57 -9.49 -26.11
C THR A 578 6.82 -8.69 -25.05
N ILE A 579 7.16 -8.95 -23.79
CA ILE A 579 6.76 -8.18 -22.62
C ILE A 579 7.71 -7.00 -22.47
N ARG A 580 7.19 -5.80 -22.22
CA ARG A 580 7.97 -4.57 -22.01
C ARG A 580 7.57 -3.91 -20.71
N TRP A 581 8.54 -3.32 -20.03
CA TRP A 581 8.35 -2.53 -18.83
C TRP A 581 9.37 -1.39 -18.79
N ASP A 582 9.06 -0.33 -18.06
CA ASP A 582 10.03 0.69 -17.67
C ASP A 582 10.81 0.21 -16.44
N VAL A 583 12.13 0.13 -16.58
CA VAL A 583 13.04 -0.28 -15.51
C VAL A 583 13.16 0.82 -14.45
N SER A 584 13.07 2.10 -14.84
CA SER A 584 13.09 3.27 -13.97
C SER A 584 14.17 3.23 -12.86
N GLN A 585 15.40 2.87 -13.25
CA GLN A 585 16.58 2.75 -12.37
C GLN A 585 16.48 1.70 -11.24
N THR A 586 15.51 0.78 -11.31
CA THR A 586 15.33 -0.25 -10.27
C THR A 586 16.42 -1.33 -10.28
N ASP A 587 17.08 -1.53 -11.41
CA ASP A 587 18.21 -2.43 -11.60
C ASP A 587 19.52 -1.87 -10.98
N GLN A 588 19.58 -0.56 -10.74
CA GLN A 588 20.74 0.14 -10.19
C GLN A 588 20.65 0.32 -8.66
N ALA A 589 21.78 0.68 -8.05
CA ALA A 589 21.82 1.04 -6.63
C ALA A 589 20.94 2.29 -6.36
N PRO A 590 20.22 2.35 -5.23
CA PRO A 590 20.28 1.43 -4.08
C PRO A 590 19.37 0.19 -4.17
N ILE A 591 18.48 0.07 -5.17
CA ILE A 591 17.48 -0.99 -5.26
C ILE A 591 18.10 -2.34 -5.70
N ASN A 592 18.99 -2.32 -6.69
CA ASN A 592 19.74 -3.48 -7.19
C ASN A 592 18.88 -4.69 -7.61
N ALA A 593 17.68 -4.45 -8.13
CA ALA A 593 16.80 -5.52 -8.62
C ALA A 593 17.25 -6.00 -10.00
N SER A 594 18.21 -6.91 -10.03
CA SER A 594 18.82 -7.39 -11.29
C SER A 594 17.92 -8.29 -12.15
N GLN A 595 16.87 -8.90 -11.57
CA GLN A 595 15.99 -9.84 -12.26
C GLN A 595 14.52 -9.63 -11.90
N VAL A 596 13.65 -9.95 -12.86
CA VAL A 596 12.20 -9.92 -12.74
C VAL A 596 11.59 -11.27 -13.11
N GLU A 597 10.45 -11.58 -12.50
CA GLU A 597 9.62 -12.74 -12.79
C GLU A 597 8.31 -12.30 -13.46
N ILE A 598 7.88 -13.03 -14.49
CA ILE A 598 6.68 -12.70 -15.26
C ILE A 598 5.61 -13.76 -15.00
N PHE A 599 4.38 -13.33 -14.70
CA PHE A 599 3.25 -14.20 -14.45
C PHE A 599 2.07 -13.89 -15.36
N LEU A 600 1.37 -14.95 -15.79
CA LEU A 600 0.12 -14.89 -16.54
C LEU A 600 -1.07 -15.11 -15.61
N SER A 601 -2.05 -14.23 -15.74
CA SER A 601 -3.43 -14.45 -15.30
C SER A 601 -4.32 -14.69 -16.52
N THR A 602 -5.23 -15.66 -16.43
CA THR A 602 -6.27 -15.90 -17.46
C THR A 602 -7.67 -15.52 -16.99
N ASN A 603 -7.81 -15.00 -15.76
CA ASN A 603 -9.07 -14.74 -15.06
C ASN A 603 -9.23 -13.26 -14.65
N GLY A 604 -8.61 -12.34 -15.39
CA GLY A 604 -8.72 -10.90 -15.18
C GLY A 604 -7.88 -10.36 -14.02
N GLY A 605 -6.86 -11.11 -13.57
CA GLY A 605 -6.01 -10.75 -12.43
C GLY A 605 -6.53 -11.25 -11.09
N VAL A 606 -7.56 -12.11 -11.05
CA VAL A 606 -8.01 -12.74 -9.79
C VAL A 606 -6.91 -13.60 -9.19
N SER A 607 -6.12 -14.27 -10.03
CA SER A 607 -4.88 -14.96 -9.62
C SER A 607 -3.81 -14.92 -10.72
N PHE A 608 -2.55 -15.02 -10.29
CA PHE A 608 -1.34 -15.03 -11.13
C PHE A 608 -0.53 -16.32 -10.90
N ASP A 609 -1.17 -17.46 -11.14
CA ASP A 609 -0.61 -18.78 -10.75
C ASP A 609 0.35 -19.38 -11.80
N THR A 610 0.48 -18.77 -12.97
CA THR A 610 1.28 -19.29 -14.09
C THR A 610 2.53 -18.45 -14.28
N SER A 611 3.70 -18.95 -13.86
CA SER A 611 4.99 -18.32 -14.18
C SER A 611 5.36 -18.54 -15.66
N LEU A 612 5.77 -17.47 -16.33
CA LEU A 612 6.28 -17.48 -17.71
C LEU A 612 7.82 -17.47 -17.76
N GLY A 613 8.49 -17.29 -16.61
CA GLY A 613 9.94 -17.33 -16.50
C GLY A 613 10.53 -16.18 -15.68
N VAL A 614 11.86 -16.20 -15.57
CA VAL A 614 12.68 -15.18 -14.93
C VAL A 614 13.62 -14.62 -15.98
N THR A 615 13.78 -13.31 -16.02
CA THR A 615 14.64 -12.57 -16.95
C THR A 615 15.38 -11.46 -16.23
N ASP A 616 16.41 -10.91 -16.87
CA ASP A 616 17.12 -9.75 -16.34
C ASP A 616 16.21 -8.51 -16.38
N ASN A 617 16.43 -7.56 -15.47
CA ASN A 617 15.63 -6.34 -15.36
C ASN A 617 16.13 -5.25 -16.33
N ASP A 618 15.99 -5.49 -17.63
CA ASP A 618 16.52 -4.64 -18.71
C ASP A 618 15.43 -4.04 -19.63
N GLY A 619 14.16 -4.18 -19.26
CA GLY A 619 13.01 -3.51 -19.87
C GLY A 619 12.28 -4.31 -20.95
N LEU A 620 12.77 -5.49 -21.33
CA LEU A 620 12.10 -6.35 -22.32
C LEU A 620 12.37 -7.85 -22.13
N ALA A 621 11.37 -8.68 -22.41
CA ALA A 621 11.55 -10.14 -22.45
C ALA A 621 10.56 -10.81 -23.41
N SER A 622 11.05 -11.68 -24.28
CA SER A 622 10.20 -12.54 -25.11
C SER A 622 9.72 -13.75 -24.32
N VAL A 623 8.40 -13.94 -24.28
CA VAL A 623 7.76 -15.06 -23.57
C VAL A 623 6.92 -15.91 -24.53
N SER A 624 7.00 -17.23 -24.39
CA SER A 624 6.09 -18.17 -25.04
C SER A 624 5.01 -18.61 -24.06
N PHE A 625 3.75 -18.56 -24.48
CA PHE A 625 2.63 -18.94 -23.63
C PHE A 625 2.41 -20.47 -23.66
N PRO A 626 1.96 -21.10 -22.57
CA PRO A 626 1.56 -22.51 -22.60
C PRO A 626 0.43 -22.75 -23.59
N ALA A 627 0.54 -23.78 -24.42
CA ALA A 627 -0.46 -24.12 -25.44
C ALA A 627 -1.85 -24.44 -24.82
N GLY A 628 -2.91 -24.22 -25.60
CA GLY A 628 -4.29 -24.53 -25.22
C GLY A 628 -5.01 -23.46 -24.38
N ILE A 629 -4.48 -22.24 -24.30
CA ILE A 629 -5.07 -21.13 -23.53
C ILE A 629 -5.83 -20.20 -24.48
N GLN A 630 -7.10 -19.97 -24.16
CA GLN A 630 -7.98 -19.01 -24.84
C GLN A 630 -8.62 -18.14 -23.76
N SER A 631 -8.28 -16.85 -23.71
CA SER A 631 -8.84 -15.93 -22.72
C SER A 631 -8.99 -14.52 -23.27
N SER A 632 -10.14 -13.90 -23.06
CA SER A 632 -10.37 -12.46 -23.32
C SER A 632 -10.12 -11.59 -22.07
N SER A 633 -9.64 -12.19 -21.00
CA SER A 633 -9.37 -11.55 -19.72
C SER A 633 -7.96 -11.91 -19.24
N ALA A 634 -7.01 -12.00 -20.17
CA ALA A 634 -5.63 -12.26 -19.84
C ALA A 634 -4.98 -10.98 -19.27
N ARG A 635 -4.08 -11.15 -18.30
CA ARG A 635 -3.25 -10.09 -17.72
C ARG A 635 -1.85 -10.60 -17.41
N ILE A 636 -0.88 -9.70 -17.45
CA ILE A 636 0.50 -9.96 -17.05
C ILE A 636 0.76 -9.26 -15.71
N MET A 637 1.55 -9.91 -14.86
CA MET A 637 2.23 -9.30 -13.73
C MET A 637 3.73 -9.45 -13.93
N ILE A 638 4.46 -8.38 -13.65
CA ILE A 638 5.91 -8.38 -13.59
C ILE A 638 6.33 -8.01 -12.18
N ARG A 639 7.18 -8.83 -11.56
CA ARG A 639 7.59 -8.68 -10.16
C ARG A 639 9.10 -8.78 -10.04
N ALA A 640 9.72 -7.94 -9.24
CA ALA A 640 11.13 -8.11 -8.90
C ALA A 640 11.36 -9.45 -8.19
N LYS A 641 12.38 -10.20 -8.60
CA LYS A 641 12.61 -11.55 -8.07
C LYS A 641 13.05 -11.57 -6.61
N ASP A 642 14.02 -10.72 -6.28
CA ASP A 642 14.66 -10.63 -4.96
C ASP A 642 14.28 -9.30 -4.26
N ASN A 643 13.14 -8.71 -4.64
CA ASN A 643 12.60 -7.48 -4.06
C ASN A 643 11.06 -7.57 -4.04
N ILE A 644 10.38 -6.58 -3.44
CA ILE A 644 8.94 -6.65 -3.13
C ILE A 644 8.07 -5.78 -4.03
N PHE A 645 8.63 -5.10 -5.03
CA PHE A 645 7.85 -4.26 -5.95
C PHE A 645 7.38 -5.05 -7.18
N TYR A 646 6.24 -4.64 -7.74
CA TYR A 646 5.64 -5.28 -8.91
C TYR A 646 4.75 -4.30 -9.66
N ASP A 647 4.38 -4.66 -10.88
CA ASP A 647 3.30 -4.03 -11.63
C ASP A 647 2.47 -5.04 -12.44
N VAL A 648 1.29 -4.63 -12.89
CA VAL A 648 0.33 -5.46 -13.63
C VAL A 648 -0.24 -4.72 -14.83
N SER A 649 -0.71 -5.47 -15.84
CA SER A 649 -1.40 -4.85 -16.98
C SER A 649 -2.61 -4.02 -16.52
N ASP A 650 -2.76 -2.81 -17.05
CA ASP A 650 -3.86 -1.87 -16.80
C ASP A 650 -5.21 -2.40 -17.31
N ALA A 651 -5.24 -2.93 -18.53
CA ALA A 651 -6.46 -3.48 -19.16
C ALA A 651 -6.29 -4.90 -19.70
N ASN A 652 -7.40 -5.65 -19.74
CA ASN A 652 -7.40 -7.04 -20.19
C ASN A 652 -6.97 -7.08 -21.66
N PHE A 653 -6.17 -8.08 -22.02
CA PHE A 653 -5.89 -8.41 -23.42
C PHE A 653 -6.49 -9.78 -23.78
N THR A 654 -6.59 -10.05 -25.08
CA THR A 654 -7.02 -11.34 -25.61
C THR A 654 -5.82 -12.21 -25.89
N LEU A 655 -5.79 -13.42 -25.33
CA LEU A 655 -4.77 -14.44 -25.55
C LEU A 655 -5.37 -15.65 -26.26
N ASP A 656 -4.78 -16.01 -27.39
CA ASP A 656 -4.95 -17.27 -28.10
C ASP A 656 -3.56 -17.92 -28.22
N SER A 657 -3.18 -18.76 -27.25
CA SER A 657 -1.83 -19.34 -27.20
C SER A 657 -1.58 -20.45 -28.22
N ASP A 658 -2.60 -20.80 -29.01
CA ASP A 658 -2.47 -21.73 -30.14
C ASP A 658 -2.38 -20.99 -31.49
N LYS A 659 -2.59 -19.66 -31.51
CA LYS A 659 -2.47 -18.83 -32.71
C LYS A 659 -0.99 -18.59 -33.02
N PRO A 660 -0.47 -19.10 -34.15
CA PRO A 660 0.91 -18.86 -34.52
C PRO A 660 1.17 -17.38 -34.79
N VAL A 661 2.35 -16.91 -34.41
CA VAL A 661 2.81 -15.53 -34.69
C VAL A 661 3.75 -15.52 -35.89
N PRO A 662 3.91 -14.39 -36.62
CA PRO A 662 4.92 -14.31 -37.67
C PRO A 662 6.32 -14.64 -37.12
N PRO A 663 7.18 -15.30 -37.91
CA PRO A 663 8.50 -15.69 -37.43
C PRO A 663 9.41 -14.47 -37.29
N ALA A 664 10.03 -14.31 -36.12
CA ALA A 664 10.95 -13.21 -35.83
C ALA A 664 12.19 -13.26 -36.76
N PRO A 665 12.75 -12.09 -37.15
CA PRO A 665 13.98 -12.03 -37.95
C PRO A 665 15.17 -12.59 -37.16
N THR A 666 16.18 -13.07 -37.88
CA THR A 666 17.42 -13.65 -37.32
C THR A 666 18.65 -13.01 -37.95
N GLU A 667 19.85 -13.33 -37.44
CA GLU A 667 21.13 -12.86 -38.00
C GLU A 667 21.17 -11.34 -38.22
N THR A 668 20.86 -10.61 -37.15
CA THR A 668 20.75 -9.15 -37.17
C THR A 668 22.13 -8.49 -37.14
N SER A 669 22.31 -7.41 -37.90
CA SER A 669 23.54 -6.60 -37.86
C SER A 669 23.24 -5.12 -38.10
N LEU A 670 23.87 -4.27 -37.29
CA LEU A 670 23.82 -2.81 -37.39
C LEU A 670 25.10 -2.32 -38.08
N THR A 671 24.97 -1.60 -39.18
CA THR A 671 26.10 -0.96 -39.89
C THR A 671 25.92 0.55 -39.85
N PRO A 672 26.77 1.32 -39.15
CA PRO A 672 26.72 2.78 -39.17
C PRO A 672 26.78 3.32 -40.60
N VAL A 673 25.97 4.33 -40.91
CA VAL A 673 26.06 5.14 -42.13
C VAL A 673 26.01 6.62 -41.73
N ASN A 674 26.35 7.53 -42.66
CA ASN A 674 26.30 8.96 -42.35
C ASN A 674 24.87 9.37 -41.95
N GLY A 675 24.70 9.89 -40.72
CA GLY A 675 23.42 10.32 -40.18
C GLY A 675 22.40 9.19 -40.01
N GLY A 676 22.85 7.94 -39.85
CA GLY A 676 21.94 6.80 -39.80
C GLY A 676 22.56 5.43 -39.48
N VAL A 677 21.74 4.39 -39.60
CA VAL A 677 22.17 2.99 -39.52
C VAL A 677 21.49 2.14 -40.60
N SER A 678 22.27 1.28 -41.26
CA SER A 678 21.76 0.22 -42.14
C SER A 678 21.61 -1.08 -41.36
N ILE A 679 20.42 -1.65 -41.40
CA ILE A 679 20.00 -2.77 -40.57
C ILE A 679 19.74 -3.98 -41.47
N ALA A 680 20.66 -4.93 -41.43
CA ALA A 680 20.52 -6.19 -42.14
C ALA A 680 20.02 -7.30 -41.20
N PHE A 681 19.18 -8.17 -41.75
CA PHE A 681 18.64 -9.35 -41.08
C PHE A 681 18.25 -10.43 -42.09
N THR A 682 18.12 -11.66 -41.61
CA THR A 682 17.55 -12.81 -42.33
C THR A 682 16.08 -12.98 -41.91
N PRO A 683 15.10 -13.03 -42.84
CA PRO A 683 13.72 -13.36 -42.52
C PRO A 683 13.60 -14.65 -41.70
N GLY A 684 12.70 -14.66 -40.73
CA GLY A 684 12.47 -15.83 -39.89
C GLY A 684 12.01 -17.06 -40.69
N VAL A 685 12.21 -18.24 -40.11
CA VAL A 685 11.82 -19.51 -40.75
C VAL A 685 10.30 -19.56 -40.92
N ASP A 686 9.83 -19.77 -42.15
CA ASP A 686 8.40 -19.86 -42.47
C ASP A 686 7.69 -20.94 -41.63
N ASN A 687 6.73 -20.48 -40.83
CA ASN A 687 5.87 -21.30 -39.97
C ASN A 687 4.40 -21.32 -40.47
N GLY A 688 4.14 -20.82 -41.68
CA GLY A 688 2.80 -20.71 -42.25
C GLY A 688 2.11 -19.37 -42.01
N VAL A 689 2.74 -18.43 -41.29
CA VAL A 689 2.27 -17.06 -41.11
C VAL A 689 3.11 -16.11 -41.98
N PRO A 690 2.54 -15.49 -43.02
CA PRO A 690 3.29 -14.63 -43.93
C PRO A 690 3.67 -13.30 -43.26
N VAL A 691 4.96 -12.97 -43.26
CA VAL A 691 5.45 -11.64 -42.86
C VAL A 691 5.13 -10.62 -43.95
N THR A 692 4.43 -9.55 -43.60
CA THR A 692 4.04 -8.45 -44.49
C THR A 692 4.96 -7.23 -44.37
N SER A 693 5.54 -7.00 -43.19
CA SER A 693 6.44 -5.87 -42.93
C SER A 693 7.36 -6.14 -41.74
N TYR A 694 8.39 -5.32 -41.62
CA TYR A 694 9.29 -5.22 -40.49
C TYR A 694 9.32 -3.77 -40.05
N GLU A 695 9.23 -3.55 -38.75
CA GLU A 695 9.41 -2.24 -38.13
C GLU A 695 10.70 -2.26 -37.34
N VAL A 696 11.50 -1.21 -37.51
CA VAL A 696 12.69 -0.97 -36.72
C VAL A 696 12.52 0.33 -35.95
N SER A 697 12.89 0.29 -34.68
CA SER A 697 13.02 1.45 -33.81
C SER A 697 14.45 1.51 -33.28
N CYS A 698 15.09 2.66 -33.35
CA CYS A 698 16.36 2.95 -32.71
C CYS A 698 16.17 4.18 -31.82
N ARG A 699 16.57 4.09 -30.55
CA ARG A 699 16.45 5.20 -29.59
C ARG A 699 17.77 5.50 -28.91
N THR A 700 18.09 6.77 -28.69
CA THR A 700 19.15 7.13 -27.73
C THR A 700 18.65 6.93 -26.29
N GLU A 701 19.57 6.95 -25.34
CA GLU A 701 19.21 7.07 -23.92
C GLU A 701 18.68 8.47 -23.64
N ASP A 702 17.75 8.58 -22.68
CA ASP A 702 17.31 9.88 -22.19
C ASP A 702 18.49 10.61 -21.53
N ILE A 703 18.71 11.88 -21.88
CA ILE A 703 19.77 12.69 -21.29
C ILE A 703 19.23 13.35 -20.04
N VAL A 704 19.80 13.02 -18.88
CA VAL A 704 19.50 13.67 -17.61
C VAL A 704 20.58 14.69 -17.30
N ASP A 705 20.27 15.98 -17.46
CA ASP A 705 21.16 17.06 -17.05
C ASP A 705 20.82 17.51 -15.63
N GLU A 706 21.81 17.49 -14.72
CA GLU A 706 21.68 17.99 -13.36
C GLU A 706 22.49 19.28 -13.14
N TYR A 707 21.84 20.32 -12.65
CA TYR A 707 22.43 21.59 -12.30
C TYR A 707 22.30 21.85 -10.80
N ASN A 708 23.42 22.16 -10.14
CA ASN A 708 23.46 22.43 -8.71
C ASN A 708 23.79 23.90 -8.43
N PHE A 709 22.84 24.60 -7.85
CA PHE A 709 22.96 25.97 -7.38
C PHE A 709 22.89 25.99 -5.86
N SER A 710 23.81 26.69 -5.19
CA SER A 710 23.75 26.81 -3.73
C SER A 710 24.32 28.14 -3.25
N ILE A 711 23.79 28.62 -2.14
CA ILE A 711 24.29 29.79 -1.41
C ILE A 711 24.39 29.49 0.08
N ALA A 712 25.36 30.13 0.73
CA ALA A 712 25.56 30.06 2.17
C ALA A 712 25.39 31.44 2.80
N PRO A 713 24.15 31.95 2.94
CA PRO A 713 23.90 33.32 3.37
C PRO A 713 24.32 33.55 4.83
N ALA A 714 24.33 32.50 5.67
CA ALA A 714 24.64 32.55 7.10
C ALA A 714 23.87 33.66 7.83
N VAL A 715 22.56 33.76 7.57
CA VAL A 715 21.69 34.81 8.11
C VAL A 715 20.98 34.30 9.35
N ALA A 716 21.00 35.11 10.41
CA ALA A 716 20.28 34.81 11.65
C ALA A 716 18.77 34.85 11.42
N ILE A 717 18.08 33.82 11.90
CA ILE A 717 16.62 33.74 11.97
C ILE A 717 16.21 34.35 13.31
N PRO A 718 15.54 35.52 13.33
CA PRO A 718 15.10 36.16 14.56
C PRO A 718 13.89 35.43 15.15
N ASP A 719 13.83 35.40 16.48
CA ASP A 719 12.69 34.90 17.26
C ASP A 719 11.39 35.59 16.80
N GLN A 720 10.35 34.81 16.49
CA GLN A 720 9.09 35.26 15.92
C GLN A 720 9.29 36.21 14.71
N GLY A 721 10.09 35.80 13.73
CA GLY A 721 10.35 36.65 12.56
C GLY A 721 10.68 35.89 11.27
N THR A 722 10.75 36.65 10.19
CA THR A 722 10.90 36.14 8.83
C THR A 722 12.15 36.71 8.17
N ILE A 723 12.87 35.85 7.45
CA ILE A 723 13.97 36.22 6.56
C ILE A 723 13.71 35.71 5.15
N ASP A 724 14.21 36.44 4.16
CA ASP A 724 14.26 36.01 2.76
C ASP A 724 15.71 35.82 2.33
N SER A 725 15.96 34.77 1.55
CA SER A 725 17.24 34.52 0.89
C SER A 725 17.00 34.28 -0.60
N VAL A 726 17.84 34.86 -1.46
CA VAL A 726 17.67 34.82 -2.92
C VAL A 726 18.84 34.10 -3.57
N LEU A 727 18.54 33.16 -4.46
CA LEU A 727 19.47 32.39 -5.28
C LEU A 727 19.16 32.65 -6.76
N SER A 728 20.13 33.16 -7.52
CA SER A 728 19.95 33.40 -8.96
C SER A 728 20.38 32.17 -9.76
N VAL A 729 19.53 31.75 -10.69
CA VAL A 729 19.76 30.67 -11.65
C VAL A 729 19.91 31.29 -13.04
N ASP A 730 21.00 30.99 -13.73
CA ASP A 730 21.36 31.56 -15.04
C ASP A 730 21.09 30.62 -16.23
N VAL A 731 20.58 29.42 -15.97
CA VAL A 731 20.15 28.46 -16.99
C VAL A 731 18.63 28.48 -17.16
N ASP A 732 18.18 28.64 -18.40
CA ASP A 732 16.75 28.67 -18.76
C ASP A 732 16.30 27.27 -19.19
N LEU A 733 15.89 26.47 -18.21
CA LEU A 733 15.38 25.12 -18.40
C LEU A 733 13.89 25.10 -18.08
N THR A 734 13.11 24.30 -18.81
CA THR A 734 11.73 23.96 -18.43
C THR A 734 11.76 22.87 -17.36
N ILE A 735 11.19 23.16 -16.20
CA ILE A 735 11.12 22.23 -15.07
C ILE A 735 10.24 21.03 -15.46
N GLN A 736 10.77 19.82 -15.27
CA GLN A 736 10.02 18.56 -15.43
C GLN A 736 9.47 18.08 -14.09
N GLU A 737 8.53 17.13 -14.12
CA GLU A 737 8.05 16.43 -12.92
C GLU A 737 9.24 15.80 -12.16
N GLY A 738 9.31 16.01 -10.85
CA GLY A 738 10.44 15.60 -10.01
C GLY A 738 11.75 16.36 -10.26
N GLY A 739 11.73 17.38 -11.11
CA GLY A 739 12.90 18.10 -11.61
C GLY A 739 13.54 19.09 -10.63
N VAL A 740 12.89 19.40 -9.49
CA VAL A 740 13.38 20.38 -8.51
C VAL A 740 13.65 19.70 -7.18
N LYS A 741 14.86 19.91 -6.64
CA LYS A 741 15.18 19.56 -5.26
C LYS A 741 15.80 20.73 -4.52
N VAL A 742 15.51 20.85 -3.23
CA VAL A 742 15.93 21.99 -2.40
C VAL A 742 16.78 21.49 -1.22
N PRO A 743 18.12 21.43 -1.37
CA PRO A 743 19.00 21.24 -0.23
C PRO A 743 18.88 22.41 0.74
N VAL A 744 18.74 22.13 2.04
CA VAL A 744 18.71 23.12 3.12
C VAL A 744 19.61 22.69 4.27
N ASP A 745 20.25 23.67 4.91
CA ASP A 745 20.95 23.53 6.18
C ASP A 745 20.56 24.72 7.07
N ILE A 746 19.63 24.46 7.97
CA ILE A 746 19.15 25.40 8.98
C ILE A 746 19.44 24.81 10.36
N THR A 747 20.19 25.56 11.16
CA THR A 747 20.34 25.28 12.59
C THR A 747 19.26 26.06 13.33
N HIS A 748 18.40 25.38 14.07
CA HIS A 748 17.40 25.99 14.95
C HIS A 748 17.45 25.31 16.33
N THR A 749 16.77 25.91 17.30
CA THR A 749 16.68 25.34 18.66
C THR A 749 15.45 24.45 18.82
N TYR A 750 14.42 24.70 18.00
CA TYR A 750 13.23 23.88 17.86
C TYR A 750 12.75 23.97 16.40
N ARG A 751 12.90 22.94 15.57
CA ARG A 751 12.59 23.07 14.13
C ARG A 751 11.08 23.01 13.82
N GLY A 752 10.26 22.61 14.79
CA GLY A 752 8.82 22.48 14.65
C GLY A 752 8.07 23.81 14.47
N ASP A 753 8.71 24.95 14.69
CA ASP A 753 8.11 26.27 14.43
C ASP A 753 8.58 26.92 13.12
N ILE A 754 9.51 26.27 12.41
CA ILE A 754 10.06 26.78 11.16
C ILE A 754 9.09 26.51 10.00
N VAL A 755 8.72 27.58 9.32
CA VAL A 755 7.98 27.57 8.05
C VAL A 755 8.92 27.91 6.91
N LEU A 756 8.93 27.09 5.86
CA LEU A 756 9.74 27.26 4.65
C LEU A 756 8.83 27.42 3.43
N VAL A 757 9.02 28.48 2.67
CA VAL A 757 8.33 28.71 1.38
C VAL A 757 9.37 29.01 0.32
N LEU A 758 9.40 28.19 -0.72
CA LEU A 758 10.15 28.45 -1.94
C LEU A 758 9.27 29.23 -2.91
N GLN A 759 9.83 30.25 -3.55
CA GLN A 759 9.18 30.98 -4.62
C GLN A 759 10.04 30.94 -5.89
N SER A 760 9.45 30.52 -7.01
CA SER A 760 10.09 30.48 -8.32
C SER A 760 10.20 31.88 -8.96
N PRO A 761 11.04 32.06 -9.99
CA PRO A 761 11.20 33.33 -10.70
C PRO A 761 9.91 33.85 -11.35
N THR A 762 8.98 32.95 -11.70
CA THR A 762 7.67 33.27 -12.29
C THR A 762 6.66 33.75 -11.23
N GLY A 763 6.95 33.50 -9.95
CA GLY A 763 6.16 33.92 -8.79
C GLY A 763 5.38 32.81 -8.10
N THR A 764 5.39 31.58 -8.63
CA THR A 764 4.76 30.41 -8.00
C THR A 764 5.43 30.10 -6.67
N SER A 765 4.63 29.85 -5.63
CA SER A 765 5.11 29.61 -4.27
C SER A 765 4.75 28.20 -3.83
N VAL A 766 5.75 27.44 -3.40
CA VAL A 766 5.63 26.08 -2.90
C VAL A 766 6.03 26.08 -1.43
N ARG A 767 5.16 25.62 -0.54
CA ARG A 767 5.54 25.42 0.85
C ARG A 767 6.37 24.16 0.98
N LEU A 768 7.59 24.30 1.48
CA LEU A 768 8.45 23.15 1.77
C LEU A 768 8.19 22.58 3.17
N LYS A 769 7.88 23.44 4.15
CA LYS A 769 7.60 23.02 5.52
C LYS A 769 6.61 23.96 6.18
N SER A 770 5.64 23.41 6.92
CA SER A 770 4.77 24.16 7.86
C SER A 770 5.26 24.04 9.31
N SER A 771 4.73 24.90 10.18
CA SER A 771 4.94 24.75 11.62
C SER A 771 4.16 23.54 12.15
N LEU A 772 4.88 22.65 12.84
CA LEU A 772 4.44 21.41 13.45
C LEU A 772 4.89 21.40 14.92
N GLY A 773 3.99 21.75 15.85
CA GLY A 773 4.29 21.81 17.30
C GLY A 773 4.63 20.48 17.99
N SER A 774 4.69 19.37 17.25
CA SER A 774 5.16 18.06 17.71
C SER A 774 6.60 17.75 17.28
N ASP A 775 7.19 18.54 16.38
CA ASP A 775 8.52 18.29 15.83
C ASP A 775 9.61 18.89 16.74
N ALA A 776 9.98 18.12 17.77
CA ALA A 776 11.00 18.50 18.77
C ALA A 776 12.45 18.41 18.28
N GLY A 777 12.68 18.20 16.98
CA GLY A 777 14.02 18.25 16.40
C GLY A 777 14.60 19.66 16.45
N THR A 778 15.90 19.79 16.19
CA THR A 778 16.59 21.09 16.26
C THR A 778 16.88 21.68 14.89
N ASN A 779 17.28 20.87 13.92
CA ASN A 779 17.76 21.37 12.62
C ASN A 779 16.84 20.92 11.47
N VAL A 780 16.70 21.77 10.46
CA VAL A 780 16.16 21.38 9.15
C VAL A 780 17.36 21.20 8.21
N GLN A 781 17.82 19.95 8.09
CA GLN A 781 19.01 19.57 7.33
C GLN A 781 18.68 18.39 6.42
N GLY A 782 18.84 18.58 5.12
CA GLY A 782 18.51 17.58 4.11
C GLY A 782 18.10 18.22 2.79
N VAL A 783 17.40 17.46 1.96
CA VAL A 783 17.02 17.85 0.60
C VAL A 783 15.54 17.58 0.42
N PHE A 784 14.76 18.58 0.06
CA PHE A 784 13.36 18.38 -0.34
C PHE A 784 13.28 17.97 -1.81
N PRO A 785 12.53 16.93 -2.24
CA PRO A 785 11.78 15.97 -1.43
C PRO A 785 12.58 14.69 -1.07
N ASP A 786 13.88 14.62 -1.37
CA ASP A 786 14.70 13.39 -1.27
C ASP A 786 14.91 12.88 0.17
N SER A 787 15.45 13.70 1.07
CA SER A 787 15.71 13.33 2.47
C SER A 787 14.83 14.08 3.47
N LEU A 788 14.04 15.04 2.99
CA LEU A 788 13.00 15.76 3.72
C LEU A 788 11.77 15.84 2.83
N ALA A 789 10.56 15.64 3.34
CA ALA A 789 9.35 15.77 2.53
C ALA A 789 8.85 17.21 2.45
N ALA A 790 8.44 17.66 1.26
CA ALA A 790 7.87 18.99 1.05
C ALA A 790 6.36 18.98 1.37
N GLU A 791 5.85 20.05 1.99
CA GLU A 791 4.41 20.19 2.30
C GLU A 791 3.54 20.27 1.02
N ASP A 792 3.90 21.18 0.11
CA ASP A 792 3.30 21.27 -1.21
C ASP A 792 4.21 20.53 -2.20
N SER A 793 3.63 19.82 -3.19
CA SER A 793 4.43 19.18 -4.23
C SER A 793 5.25 20.21 -5.01
N LEU A 794 6.54 19.92 -5.19
CA LEU A 794 7.45 20.68 -6.04
C LEU A 794 7.09 20.54 -7.53
N ASP A 795 6.28 19.55 -7.91
CA ASP A 795 5.78 19.38 -9.29
C ASP A 795 4.79 20.48 -9.68
N THR A 796 4.31 21.28 -8.73
CA THR A 796 3.56 22.51 -9.05
C THR A 796 4.38 23.52 -9.86
N LEU A 797 5.70 23.34 -9.93
CA LEU A 797 6.63 24.14 -10.72
C LEU A 797 6.85 23.57 -12.12
N GLU A 798 6.26 22.42 -12.45
CA GLU A 798 6.36 21.78 -13.76
C GLU A 798 5.94 22.74 -14.88
N GLY A 799 6.72 22.77 -15.95
CA GLY A 799 6.48 23.61 -17.12
C GLY A 799 6.93 25.07 -16.96
N GLU A 800 7.37 25.49 -15.77
CA GLU A 800 7.95 26.81 -15.57
C GLU A 800 9.40 26.89 -16.04
N SER A 801 9.84 28.09 -16.40
CA SER A 801 11.26 28.40 -16.60
C SER A 801 11.97 28.48 -15.25
N ALA A 802 13.11 27.79 -15.14
CA ALA A 802 13.95 27.85 -13.96
C ALA A 802 14.86 29.09 -13.89
N ALA A 803 14.99 29.85 -14.98
CA ALA A 803 15.88 31.01 -15.05
C ALA A 803 15.35 32.18 -14.22
N GLY A 804 16.25 32.79 -13.44
CA GLY A 804 15.99 33.99 -12.65
C GLY A 804 16.19 33.81 -11.15
N ASP A 805 15.61 34.73 -10.39
CA ASP A 805 15.79 34.80 -8.95
C ASP A 805 14.77 33.91 -8.22
N TRP A 806 15.28 32.84 -7.60
CA TRP A 806 14.54 32.02 -6.66
C TRP A 806 14.65 32.59 -5.26
N LYS A 807 13.57 32.50 -4.49
CA LYS A 807 13.55 33.02 -3.12
C LYS A 807 13.10 31.96 -2.13
N LEU A 808 13.92 31.72 -1.12
CA LEU A 808 13.55 30.92 0.05
C LEU A 808 13.18 31.87 1.20
N THR A 809 11.92 31.82 1.63
CA THR A 809 11.42 32.52 2.81
C THR A 809 11.44 31.55 4.00
N VAL A 810 12.12 31.95 5.08
CA VAL A 810 12.21 31.19 6.32
C VAL A 810 11.56 32.01 7.43
N THR A 811 10.55 31.45 8.10
CA THR A 811 9.86 32.10 9.22
C THR A 811 9.95 31.25 10.46
N ASP A 812 10.37 31.86 11.56
CA ASP A 812 10.15 31.35 12.91
C ASP A 812 8.78 31.84 13.39
N PHE A 813 7.88 30.89 13.65
CA PHE A 813 6.47 31.17 13.89
C PHE A 813 6.11 31.38 15.37
N PHE A 814 6.90 30.82 16.30
CA PHE A 814 6.62 30.89 17.75
C PHE A 814 7.69 31.73 18.48
N GLU A 815 7.47 31.99 19.77
CA GLU A 815 8.41 32.76 20.60
C GLU A 815 9.41 31.82 21.30
N LEU A 816 10.60 32.33 21.67
CA LEU A 816 11.66 31.77 22.55
C LEU A 816 12.82 31.05 21.87
N ASP A 817 12.70 30.74 20.58
CA ASP A 817 13.71 30.02 19.82
C ASP A 817 14.36 30.95 18.78
N THR A 818 15.58 30.61 18.37
CA THR A 818 16.29 31.34 17.31
C THR A 818 17.15 30.37 16.53
N GLY A 819 17.62 30.79 15.36
CA GLY A 819 18.55 29.99 14.58
C GLY A 819 19.28 30.73 13.48
N THR A 820 19.73 29.97 12.50
CA THR A 820 20.53 30.47 11.38
C THR A 820 20.25 29.63 10.14
N LEU A 821 19.96 30.30 9.02
CA LEU A 821 20.00 29.70 7.70
C LEU A 821 21.47 29.66 7.26
N ASN A 822 22.11 28.49 7.39
CA ASN A 822 23.51 28.31 7.07
C ASN A 822 23.70 28.26 5.55
N SER A 823 22.94 27.39 4.87
CA SER A 823 22.94 27.27 3.41
C SER A 823 21.63 26.73 2.88
N TRP A 824 21.36 26.99 1.60
CA TRP A 824 20.33 26.33 0.83
C TRP A 824 20.67 26.37 -0.66
N GLY A 825 19.96 25.61 -1.48
CA GLY A 825 20.21 25.55 -2.91
C GLY A 825 19.05 24.99 -3.71
N LEU A 826 19.29 24.79 -5.01
CA LEU A 826 18.44 24.11 -5.96
C LEU A 826 19.28 23.08 -6.72
N LEU A 827 18.81 21.83 -6.73
CA LEU A 827 19.22 20.83 -7.69
C LEU A 827 18.12 20.77 -8.74
N LEU A 828 18.44 21.20 -9.95
CA LEU A 828 17.52 21.19 -11.08
C LEU A 828 17.92 20.05 -12.00
N SER A 829 16.99 19.19 -12.34
CA SER A 829 17.18 18.15 -13.34
C SER A 829 16.25 18.37 -14.52
N SER A 830 16.76 18.19 -15.74
CA SER A 830 15.96 18.09 -16.95
C SER A 830 16.25 16.76 -17.63
N VAL A 831 15.20 16.02 -17.96
CA VAL A 831 15.29 14.86 -18.83
C VAL A 831 14.98 15.33 -20.25
N THR A 832 15.95 15.24 -21.14
CA THR A 832 15.72 15.35 -22.58
C THR A 832 15.46 13.93 -23.09
N PRO A 833 14.23 13.61 -23.53
CA PRO A 833 13.93 12.29 -24.08
C PRO A 833 14.89 11.94 -25.19
N GLY A 834 15.37 10.70 -25.21
CA GLY A 834 16.23 10.20 -26.27
C GLY A 834 15.53 10.29 -27.63
N ASP A 835 16.28 10.65 -28.66
CA ASP A 835 15.80 10.69 -30.04
C ASP A 835 15.36 9.28 -30.46
N VAL A 836 14.09 9.14 -30.85
CA VAL A 836 13.54 7.90 -31.39
C VAL A 836 13.41 8.02 -32.90
N VAL A 837 14.16 7.19 -33.62
CA VAL A 837 14.08 7.07 -35.07
C VAL A 837 13.45 5.72 -35.40
N THR A 838 12.36 5.75 -36.18
CA THR A 838 11.68 4.54 -36.63
C THR A 838 11.64 4.47 -38.14
N ASN A 839 11.67 3.26 -38.69
CA ASN A 839 11.37 3.03 -40.10
C ASN A 839 10.71 1.66 -40.29
N GLN A 840 9.97 1.52 -41.39
CA GLN A 840 9.39 0.24 -41.79
C GLN A 840 9.90 -0.20 -43.16
N GLY A 841 10.02 -1.51 -43.35
CA GLY A 841 10.40 -2.12 -44.62
C GLY A 841 9.75 -3.47 -44.83
N VAL A 842 9.81 -3.99 -46.05
CA VAL A 842 9.29 -5.33 -46.40
C VAL A 842 10.41 -6.36 -46.60
N SER A 843 11.67 -5.93 -46.55
CA SER A 843 12.85 -6.77 -46.77
C SER A 843 14.11 -6.13 -46.18
N SER A 844 15.14 -6.95 -45.93
CA SER A 844 16.48 -6.53 -45.51
C SER A 844 17.31 -5.97 -46.70
N PRO A 845 18.14 -4.93 -46.51
CA PRO A 845 18.29 -4.14 -45.28
C PRO A 845 17.24 -3.01 -45.15
N ILE A 846 17.00 -2.54 -43.92
CA ILE A 846 16.24 -1.32 -43.63
C ILE A 846 17.23 -0.24 -43.20
N VAL A 847 17.15 0.95 -43.79
CA VAL A 847 18.02 2.08 -43.45
C VAL A 847 17.23 3.07 -42.62
N LEU A 848 17.75 3.44 -41.46
CA LEU A 848 17.28 4.58 -40.68
C LEU A 848 18.19 5.75 -40.98
N SER A 849 17.60 6.93 -41.17
CA SER A 849 18.29 8.18 -41.47
C SER A 849 17.76 9.29 -40.57
N GLY A 850 18.49 10.39 -40.44
CA GLY A 850 18.12 11.49 -39.53
C GLY A 850 18.52 11.21 -38.08
N MET A 851 19.48 10.30 -37.87
CA MET A 851 20.12 10.07 -36.57
C MET A 851 21.32 11.01 -36.43
N GLN A 852 21.60 11.47 -35.21
CA GLN A 852 22.79 12.29 -34.97
C GLN A 852 24.05 11.42 -34.98
N ASN A 853 25.10 11.91 -35.63
CA ASN A 853 26.42 11.29 -35.55
C ASN A 853 26.98 11.44 -34.13
N ASP A 854 27.75 10.46 -33.67
CA ASP A 854 28.38 10.40 -32.34
C ASP A 854 27.44 10.14 -31.14
N GLU A 855 26.12 10.01 -31.37
CA GLU A 855 25.17 9.52 -30.38
C GLU A 855 24.98 8.00 -30.46
N THR A 856 24.82 7.34 -29.31
CA THR A 856 24.64 5.88 -29.28
C THR A 856 23.16 5.54 -29.21
N TYR A 857 22.68 4.79 -30.21
CA TYR A 857 21.30 4.34 -30.32
C TYR A 857 21.20 2.85 -30.02
N THR A 858 20.17 2.44 -29.29
CA THR A 858 19.79 1.03 -29.12
C THR A 858 18.67 0.69 -30.09
N CYS A 859 18.87 -0.34 -30.91
CA CYS A 859 17.96 -0.71 -31.99
C CYS A 859 17.22 -2.02 -31.73
N GLU A 860 15.98 -2.08 -32.21
CA GLU A 860 15.10 -3.24 -32.12
C GLU A 860 14.29 -3.41 -33.41
N ILE A 861 14.01 -4.66 -33.79
CA ILE A 861 13.24 -5.00 -34.98
C ILE A 861 12.10 -5.96 -34.65
N THR A 862 10.93 -5.71 -35.22
CA THR A 862 9.75 -6.58 -35.10
C THR A 862 9.18 -6.89 -36.48
N ALA A 863 8.98 -8.17 -36.80
CA ALA A 863 8.23 -8.59 -37.98
C ALA A 863 6.72 -8.59 -37.72
N PHE A 864 5.91 -8.30 -38.75
CA PHE A 864 4.45 -8.25 -38.67
C PHE A 864 3.80 -9.08 -39.77
N ALA A 865 2.64 -9.66 -39.46
CA ALA A 865 1.69 -10.21 -40.40
C ALA A 865 0.41 -9.37 -40.31
N ASP A 866 0.23 -8.46 -41.27
CA ASP A 866 -0.71 -7.34 -41.17
C ASP A 866 -0.47 -6.52 -39.88
N SER A 867 -1.35 -6.65 -38.89
CA SER A 867 -1.24 -5.99 -37.58
C SER A 867 -0.74 -6.92 -36.47
N ASP A 868 -0.54 -8.21 -36.74
CA ASP A 868 -0.08 -9.19 -35.75
C ASP A 868 1.46 -9.15 -35.65
N PRO A 869 2.05 -8.76 -34.50
CA PRO A 869 3.50 -8.71 -34.33
C PRO A 869 4.10 -10.09 -34.00
N SER A 870 5.37 -10.26 -34.37
CA SER A 870 6.27 -11.32 -33.89
C SER A 870 6.93 -10.93 -32.55
N GLU A 871 7.82 -11.77 -32.05
CA GLU A 871 8.77 -11.36 -31.01
C GLU A 871 9.68 -10.23 -31.52
N THR A 872 9.85 -9.19 -30.70
CA THR A 872 10.81 -8.12 -30.97
C THR A 872 12.23 -8.61 -30.68
N VAL A 873 13.13 -8.38 -31.62
CA VAL A 873 14.54 -8.75 -31.53
C VAL A 873 15.37 -7.50 -31.24
N ALA A 874 16.00 -7.45 -30.06
CA ALA A 874 17.01 -6.44 -29.74
C ALA A 874 18.30 -6.68 -30.57
N MET A 875 18.85 -5.61 -31.13
CA MET A 875 19.99 -5.65 -32.07
C MET A 875 21.28 -5.08 -31.48
N GLY A 876 21.23 -4.58 -30.24
CA GLY A 876 22.35 -3.93 -29.55
C GLY A 876 22.44 -2.43 -29.83
N GLN A 877 23.60 -1.85 -29.50
CA GLN A 877 23.88 -0.43 -29.65
C GLN A 877 24.66 -0.13 -30.94
N VAL A 878 24.43 1.06 -31.52
CA VAL A 878 25.15 1.58 -32.68
C VAL A 878 25.34 3.08 -32.56
N THR A 879 26.50 3.58 -32.95
CA THR A 879 26.80 5.01 -33.03
C THR A 879 26.93 5.36 -34.51
N PRO A 880 26.00 6.14 -35.11
CA PRO A 880 26.18 6.67 -36.45
C PRO A 880 27.48 7.47 -36.51
N SER A 881 28.21 7.35 -37.61
CA SER A 881 29.45 8.08 -37.81
C SER A 881 29.32 8.94 -39.04
N ALA A 882 29.76 10.20 -38.94
CA ALA A 882 30.11 10.95 -40.13
C ALA A 882 31.16 10.12 -40.87
N VAL A 883 30.87 9.74 -42.11
CA VAL A 883 31.97 9.34 -42.98
C VAL A 883 32.80 10.61 -43.09
N ASN A 884 34.05 10.59 -42.61
CA ASN A 884 35.00 11.65 -42.93
C ASN A 884 35.17 11.55 -44.45
N ASP A 885 34.38 12.31 -45.19
CA ASP A 885 34.68 12.62 -46.57
C ASP A 885 35.98 13.42 -46.51
N VAL A 886 37.07 12.76 -46.85
CA VAL A 886 38.37 13.41 -46.92
C VAL A 886 38.33 14.23 -48.20
N ASP A 887 38.63 15.51 -48.10
CA ASP A 887 38.98 16.39 -49.21
C ASP A 887 40.47 16.66 -48.99
N SER A 888 41.30 15.88 -49.66
CA SER A 888 42.73 15.77 -49.37
C SER A 888 43.55 16.97 -49.84
N ASP A 889 43.04 17.76 -50.79
CA ASP A 889 43.71 18.93 -51.35
C ASP A 889 42.97 20.27 -51.14
N GLU A 890 41.81 20.23 -50.50
CA GLU A 890 41.00 21.37 -50.04
C GLU A 890 40.44 22.22 -51.19
N ASP A 891 40.09 21.59 -52.32
CA ASP A 891 39.62 22.26 -53.53
C ASP A 891 38.09 22.45 -53.59
N GLY A 892 37.36 21.74 -52.72
CA GLY A 892 35.91 21.79 -52.60
C GLY A 892 35.17 20.55 -53.14
N LEU A 893 35.87 19.53 -53.63
CA LEU A 893 35.36 18.18 -53.91
C LEU A 893 35.90 17.18 -52.88
N THR A 894 35.19 16.08 -52.65
CA THR A 894 35.70 15.01 -51.76
C THR A 894 36.46 13.94 -52.55
N ASP A 895 37.39 13.22 -51.91
CA ASP A 895 38.19 12.15 -52.54
C ASP A 895 37.31 11.13 -53.31
N ASP A 896 36.08 10.88 -52.83
CA ASP A 896 35.10 10.00 -53.48
C ASP A 896 34.40 10.68 -54.67
N GLU A 897 34.06 11.98 -54.59
CA GLU A 897 33.53 12.77 -55.72
C GLU A 897 34.57 12.91 -56.84
N GLU A 898 35.82 13.15 -56.47
CA GLU A 898 36.96 13.23 -57.40
C GLU A 898 37.21 11.91 -58.12
N ALA A 899 37.09 10.78 -57.41
CA ALA A 899 37.17 9.46 -58.03
C ALA A 899 36.04 9.19 -59.05
N GLU A 900 34.84 9.77 -58.87
CA GLU A 900 33.73 9.68 -59.83
C GLU A 900 33.92 10.60 -61.03
N LEU A 901 34.50 11.79 -60.83
CA LEU A 901 34.80 12.78 -61.85
C LEU A 901 36.07 12.45 -62.65
N GLY A 902 36.96 11.63 -62.09
CA GLY A 902 38.22 11.21 -62.70
C GLY A 902 39.39 12.16 -62.43
N THR A 903 39.25 13.06 -61.46
CA THR A 903 40.27 13.98 -60.95
C THR A 903 41.19 13.28 -59.92
N ASP A 904 42.34 13.86 -59.56
CA ASP A 904 43.28 13.30 -58.58
C ASP A 904 42.96 13.84 -57.17
N PRO A 905 42.56 12.98 -56.21
CA PRO A 905 42.27 13.36 -54.82
C PRO A 905 43.43 13.92 -54.00
N ASN A 906 44.47 14.49 -54.60
CA ASN A 906 45.57 15.14 -53.89
C ASN A 906 46.10 16.34 -54.68
N ASP A 907 45.39 16.74 -55.73
CA ASP A 907 45.74 17.81 -56.64
C ASP A 907 44.52 18.66 -57.00
N ALA A 908 44.41 19.82 -56.34
CA ALA A 908 43.27 20.72 -56.42
C ALA A 908 42.98 21.32 -57.82
N ASP A 909 43.74 20.96 -58.85
CA ASP A 909 43.67 21.44 -60.24
C ASP A 909 44.25 20.34 -61.14
N SER A 910 43.44 19.31 -61.39
CA SER A 910 43.86 18.01 -61.94
C SER A 910 44.40 18.08 -63.37
N ASP A 911 44.07 19.14 -64.11
CA ASP A 911 44.52 19.36 -65.48
C ASP A 911 45.50 20.54 -65.65
N ASP A 912 45.91 21.15 -64.54
CA ASP A 912 46.93 22.21 -64.41
C ASP A 912 46.61 23.48 -65.23
N ASP A 913 45.32 23.84 -65.36
CA ASP A 913 44.87 24.94 -66.21
C ASP A 913 44.72 26.29 -65.49
N GLY A 914 44.78 26.27 -64.15
CA GLY A 914 44.68 27.41 -63.27
C GLY A 914 43.32 27.60 -62.59
N LEU A 915 42.36 26.70 -62.82
CA LEU A 915 41.04 26.67 -62.17
C LEU A 915 40.87 25.37 -61.39
N ALA A 916 40.58 25.45 -60.10
CA ALA A 916 40.47 24.23 -59.28
C ALA A 916 39.27 23.35 -59.68
N ASP A 917 39.39 22.03 -59.57
CA ASP A 917 38.39 21.06 -60.03
C ASP A 917 37.01 21.34 -59.42
N GLY A 918 36.95 21.68 -58.13
CA GLY A 918 35.71 22.08 -57.46
C GLY A 918 35.06 23.36 -58.01
N ASN A 919 35.86 24.32 -58.49
CA ASN A 919 35.35 25.51 -59.18
C ASN A 919 34.86 25.16 -60.59
N GLU A 920 35.55 24.25 -61.28
CA GLU A 920 35.19 23.80 -62.62
C GLU A 920 33.84 23.07 -62.64
N VAL A 921 33.63 22.14 -61.71
CA VAL A 921 32.33 21.48 -61.51
C VAL A 921 31.23 22.50 -61.24
N THR A 922 31.52 23.56 -60.48
CA THR A 922 30.58 24.64 -60.19
C THR A 922 30.25 25.49 -61.42
N LEU A 923 31.24 25.72 -62.29
CA LEU A 923 31.12 26.51 -63.52
C LEU A 923 30.58 25.69 -64.70
N GLY A 924 30.54 24.36 -64.57
CA GLY A 924 30.07 23.45 -65.59
C GLY A 924 31.11 23.12 -66.66
N THR A 925 32.40 23.31 -66.34
CA THR A 925 33.54 22.87 -67.14
C THR A 925 33.94 21.43 -66.79
N ASP A 926 34.78 20.78 -67.60
CA ASP A 926 35.27 19.43 -67.39
C ASP A 926 36.62 19.47 -66.66
N PRO A 927 36.69 19.10 -65.37
CA PRO A 927 37.89 19.25 -64.53
C PRO A 927 39.07 18.32 -64.90
N THR A 928 38.97 17.63 -66.03
CA THR A 928 40.05 16.81 -66.57
C THR A 928 40.52 17.31 -67.93
N SER A 929 40.04 18.47 -68.36
CA SER A 929 40.24 19.07 -69.66
C SER A 929 40.50 20.56 -69.57
N SER A 930 41.78 20.93 -69.69
CA SER A 930 42.32 22.29 -69.59
C SER A 930 41.83 23.33 -70.61
N ASP A 931 40.75 23.06 -71.35
CA ASP A 931 40.10 23.85 -72.40
C ASP A 931 38.79 23.09 -72.73
N THR A 932 37.73 23.34 -71.95
CA THR A 932 36.48 22.57 -72.01
C THR A 932 35.77 22.69 -73.36
N ASP A 933 35.80 23.88 -73.96
CA ASP A 933 35.08 24.15 -75.20
C ASP A 933 35.93 24.02 -76.48
N GLY A 934 37.24 23.87 -76.33
CA GLY A 934 38.20 23.50 -77.36
C GLY A 934 38.60 24.66 -78.29
N ASP A 935 38.50 25.91 -77.82
CA ASP A 935 38.77 27.10 -78.62
C ASP A 935 40.25 27.54 -78.59
N GLY A 936 41.04 26.96 -77.69
CA GLY A 936 42.47 27.12 -77.55
C GLY A 936 42.94 28.05 -76.43
N PHE A 937 42.05 28.51 -75.55
CA PHE A 937 42.35 29.11 -74.24
C PHE A 937 41.95 28.15 -73.12
N SER A 938 42.66 28.17 -71.98
CA SER A 938 42.25 27.33 -70.85
C SER A 938 41.07 27.93 -70.09
N ASP A 939 40.32 27.09 -69.38
CA ASP A 939 39.14 27.52 -68.63
C ASP A 939 39.55 28.54 -67.55
N GLY A 940 40.71 28.31 -66.91
CA GLY A 940 41.35 29.28 -66.01
C GLY A 940 41.73 30.61 -66.67
N GLU A 941 42.28 30.61 -67.90
CA GLU A 941 42.63 31.84 -68.64
C GLU A 941 41.38 32.66 -69.01
N GLU A 942 40.29 31.98 -69.37
CA GLU A 942 39.03 32.59 -69.73
C GLU A 942 38.34 33.25 -68.54
N ILE A 943 38.34 32.60 -67.38
CA ILE A 943 37.82 33.20 -66.14
C ILE A 943 38.66 34.43 -65.74
N GLU A 944 39.99 34.41 -65.91
CA GLU A 944 40.85 35.57 -65.62
C GLU A 944 40.55 36.76 -66.54
N GLU A 945 40.31 36.51 -67.83
CA GLU A 945 39.99 37.55 -68.83
C GLU A 945 38.48 37.89 -68.89
N GLY A 946 37.64 37.15 -68.17
CA GLY A 946 36.20 37.37 -68.02
C GLY A 946 35.35 36.91 -69.20
N THR A 947 35.84 35.91 -69.95
CA THR A 947 35.14 35.21 -71.03
C THR A 947 34.50 33.91 -70.52
N SER A 948 33.82 33.16 -71.37
CA SER A 948 33.00 32.00 -70.99
C SER A 948 33.68 30.68 -71.35
N PRO A 949 34.16 29.87 -70.38
CA PRO A 949 34.93 28.63 -70.62
C PRO A 949 34.10 27.44 -71.15
N THR A 950 32.87 27.71 -71.60
CA THR A 950 31.94 26.70 -72.14
C THR A 950 31.34 27.15 -73.47
N ASP A 951 31.78 28.29 -74.01
CA ASP A 951 31.31 28.86 -75.27
C ASP A 951 32.50 29.35 -76.11
N ALA A 952 32.98 28.47 -76.99
CA ALA A 952 34.08 28.68 -77.93
C ALA A 952 33.95 29.89 -78.88
N SER A 953 32.83 30.62 -78.81
CA SER A 953 32.60 31.87 -79.54
C SER A 953 32.86 33.13 -78.72
N ASP A 954 33.12 33.00 -77.41
CA ASP A 954 33.40 34.07 -76.46
C ASP A 954 34.90 34.17 -76.08
N ALA A 955 35.82 33.58 -76.84
CA ALA A 955 37.27 33.54 -76.56
C ALA A 955 37.96 34.90 -76.25
N PRO A 956 39.02 34.91 -75.41
CA PRO A 956 39.91 36.04 -75.21
C PRO A 956 40.54 36.59 -76.51
N VAL A 957 40.62 37.91 -76.64
CA VAL A 957 41.21 38.55 -77.83
C VAL A 957 42.73 38.60 -77.71
N ALA A 958 43.44 37.72 -78.41
CA ALA A 958 44.90 37.64 -78.40
C ALA A 958 45.60 38.98 -78.71
N GLY A 959 46.15 39.61 -77.66
CA GLY A 959 47.16 40.67 -77.75
C GLY A 959 46.72 42.10 -77.46
N THR A 960 46.38 42.43 -76.21
CA THR A 960 46.56 43.80 -75.69
C THR A 960 46.81 43.83 -74.17
N SER A 961 48.04 44.11 -73.73
CA SER A 961 48.34 44.48 -72.35
C SER A 961 47.77 45.87 -72.02
N ILE A 962 46.90 45.98 -71.01
CA ILE A 962 46.68 47.24 -70.26
C ILE A 962 46.63 46.97 -68.76
N LEU A 963 47.59 47.57 -68.08
CA LEU A 963 47.76 47.66 -66.64
C LEU A 963 46.75 48.65 -65.99
N ILE A 964 46.29 48.27 -64.78
CA ILE A 964 45.79 49.04 -63.62
C ILE A 964 44.27 49.40 -63.56
N PHE A 965 43.49 48.73 -62.69
CA PHE A 965 43.27 49.15 -61.30
C PHE A 965 42.57 48.11 -60.41
N LYS A 966 43.31 47.68 -59.38
CA LYS A 966 42.89 47.04 -58.14
C LYS A 966 41.94 47.95 -57.35
N ALA A 967 40.68 47.53 -57.14
CA ALA A 967 39.82 47.86 -55.98
C ALA A 967 38.35 47.45 -56.25
N ALA A 968 37.99 46.18 -56.04
CA ALA A 968 36.58 45.79 -55.86
C ALA A 968 36.33 44.43 -55.17
N LEU A 969 37.33 43.58 -54.93
CA LEU A 969 37.10 42.23 -54.38
C LEU A 969 37.61 41.98 -52.94
N ASP A 970 38.18 42.97 -52.25
CA ASP A 970 38.57 42.85 -50.83
C ASP A 970 37.42 43.23 -49.86
N ALA A 971 36.16 43.06 -50.24
CA ALA A 971 35.03 43.54 -49.44
C ALA A 971 33.81 42.59 -49.38
N VAL A 972 34.00 41.26 -49.33
CA VAL A 972 32.99 40.31 -48.81
C VAL A 972 33.66 39.10 -48.12
N SER A 973 34.62 39.30 -47.21
CA SER A 973 35.12 38.23 -46.32
C SER A 973 35.19 38.65 -44.84
N ALA A 974 34.35 39.60 -44.42
CA ALA A 974 34.27 40.02 -43.02
C ALA A 974 32.82 40.08 -42.52
N ALA A 975 32.23 38.90 -42.38
CA ALA A 975 31.14 38.51 -41.47
C ALA A 975 31.17 36.97 -41.57
N GLU A 976 31.54 36.16 -40.58
CA GLU A 976 31.05 36.00 -39.21
C GLU A 976 32.14 35.22 -38.44
N THR A 977 32.60 35.64 -37.26
CA THR A 977 32.18 35.14 -35.92
C THR A 977 33.06 35.82 -34.85
N PRO A 978 32.69 35.87 -33.54
CA PRO A 978 31.75 35.02 -32.79
C PRO A 978 30.35 35.58 -32.62
#